data_AF-A0AA88YGT2-F1
#
_entry.id   AF-A0AA88YGT2-F1
#
_cell.length_a   1.000
_cell.length_b   1.000
_cell.length_c   1.000
_cell.angle_alpha   90.00
_cell.angle_beta   90.00
_cell.angle_gamma   90.00
#
_symmetry.space_group_name_H-M   'P 1'
#
loop_
_entity.id
_entity.type
_entity.pdbx_description
1 polymer ?
#
loop_
_entity_poly.entity_id
_entity_poly.type
_entity_poly.pdbx_seq_one_letter_code
_entity_poly.pdbx_strand_id
1 'polypeptide(L)'
;MYFKVIASILSNLLAGNTRYDYGKALGLSISFYDAQRSGTLPSNNPIPWRGDSATKDHGDNGEDLSGGWYDDAAYSSKLLDAAKSLYTFAKTYKGIYSQSIQEAAQFYSMRSILVFVALIGQALSATPTLKINGQWPGGFAGIFTIHADQAIHGWKAHLTFDQPVSSIEIWKAKVVQTLNGGKEYVLQNMPWDGDIPAGDDLAIDFNGHISGSKAPNGRVFLEGQGSSGGSSSGTGGGGHHHNTQAPHNTQAPHHTQKPHTTQRPNNNPITPGHGSHSSNTRYDYGKALGLSILFYDAQRSGKLPSNNPIPWRGDSATNDHGDNGVDLSGGWYDAGDHVKFNLPMASSAHILSWGLLKWKDAYQTSGQLDMMYDMIKWPLDYFLKCWRPKEQVYYAQVGNGGADHAFWGRPEDMTMGRPAYKVTASRPGSDVSGITAAALAAGARAFKSKDSSYSSKLLSAAKSLYSFAKAHRGIYSQAIPDAASYYGSSGYEDELCVGAAQLYLATNDASYLSDAKQFHSGGTPWALSWDDSKIACDLLLYEATKDSSYKGDIDAFVRQYMDGGSVRHTPCGLAWRDQWGSLRYAANAAFVALVAADDGIGGDSFKSFALSQINYILGDNKQHMSFEIGFGSKYPTKPHHRASSCPNRPASCSWDAFNSGGPNPQLLKGALVGGPDGSDNYADSRNDYVKNEVTCDYNAGFQSALAGLIHFASTNDLPASQSKC
;
A
#
# COMPACT_ATOMS: atom_id res chain seq x y z
N MET A 1 49.71 11.49 6.34
CA MET A 1 48.47 11.92 5.66
C MET A 1 47.25 11.12 6.13
N TYR A 2 47.28 9.78 6.05
CA TYR A 2 46.21 8.86 6.52
C TYR A 2 45.53 9.22 7.87
N PHE A 3 46.29 9.52 8.93
CA PHE A 3 45.72 9.81 10.25
C PHE A 3 44.81 11.05 10.31
N LYS A 4 45.02 12.09 9.47
CA LYS A 4 44.12 13.25 9.42
C LYS A 4 42.77 12.91 8.75
N VAL A 5 42.78 11.97 7.80
CA VAL A 5 41.57 11.50 7.12
C VAL A 5 40.71 10.67 8.10
N ILE A 6 41.32 9.74 8.82
CA ILE A 6 40.61 8.89 9.81
C ILE A 6 40.06 9.74 10.97
N ALA A 7 40.83 10.72 11.47
CA ALA A 7 40.35 11.64 12.50
C ALA A 7 39.16 12.50 12.00
N SER A 8 39.22 12.98 10.74
CA SER A 8 38.10 13.73 10.14
C SER A 8 36.86 12.85 9.95
N ILE A 9 37.01 11.57 9.58
CA ILE A 9 35.91 10.62 9.43
C ILE A 9 35.24 10.38 10.80
N LEU A 10 36.01 10.15 11.85
CA LEU A 10 35.49 9.95 13.21
C LEU A 10 34.83 11.21 13.79
N SER A 11 35.38 12.41 13.57
CA SER A 11 34.71 13.65 13.97
C SER A 11 33.39 13.89 13.22
N ASN A 12 33.32 13.55 11.93
CA ASN A 12 32.10 13.74 11.14
C ASN A 12 31.01 12.69 11.46
N LEU A 13 31.40 11.45 11.76
CA LEU A 13 30.49 10.40 12.27
C LEU A 13 29.83 10.81 13.60
N LEU A 14 30.58 11.48 14.49
CA LEU A 14 30.08 11.99 15.77
C LEU A 14 29.32 13.33 15.65
N ALA A 15 29.40 14.01 14.51
CA ALA A 15 28.74 15.30 14.26
C ALA A 15 27.46 15.18 13.40
N GLY A 16 27.07 13.97 12.99
CA GLY A 16 25.74 13.68 12.43
C GLY A 16 25.38 14.38 11.12
N ASN A 17 26.36 14.79 10.30
CA ASN A 17 26.11 15.66 9.15
C ASN A 17 27.09 15.39 7.99
N THR A 18 26.70 14.59 7.00
CA THR A 18 27.57 14.27 5.84
C THR A 18 26.84 14.13 4.51
N ARG A 19 27.47 14.68 3.47
CA ARG A 19 26.97 14.92 2.11
C ARG A 19 27.45 13.88 1.07
N TYR A 20 27.91 12.71 1.52
CA TYR A 20 28.61 11.71 0.69
C TYR A 20 28.23 10.28 1.05
N ASP A 21 28.18 9.42 0.03
CA ASP A 21 27.83 7.99 0.16
C ASP A 21 29.07 7.15 0.53
N TYR A 22 29.15 6.76 1.80
CA TYR A 22 30.22 5.92 2.33
C TYR A 22 30.05 4.42 2.01
N GLY A 23 28.85 3.95 1.68
CA GLY A 23 28.62 2.58 1.22
C GLY A 23 29.30 2.36 -0.13
N LYS A 24 29.15 3.33 -1.05
CA LYS A 24 29.85 3.36 -2.33
C LYS A 24 31.38 3.46 -2.17
N ALA A 25 31.86 4.24 -1.20
CA ALA A 25 33.30 4.32 -0.91
C ALA A 25 33.87 2.97 -0.40
N LEU A 26 33.14 2.26 0.46
CA LEU A 26 33.52 0.93 0.95
C LEU A 26 33.51 -0.11 -0.19
N GLY A 27 32.48 -0.12 -1.04
CA GLY A 27 32.39 -1.02 -2.20
C GLY A 27 33.54 -0.83 -3.20
N LEU A 28 33.95 0.42 -3.45
CA LEU A 28 35.14 0.73 -4.26
C LEU A 28 36.44 0.25 -3.61
N SER A 29 36.56 0.36 -2.28
CA SER A 29 37.73 -0.16 -1.56
C SER A 29 37.83 -1.69 -1.64
N ILE A 30 36.71 -2.42 -1.52
CA ILE A 30 36.69 -3.89 -1.66
C ILE A 30 37.08 -4.29 -3.08
N SER A 31 36.52 -3.60 -4.09
CA SER A 31 36.85 -3.82 -5.51
C SER A 31 38.34 -3.62 -5.81
N PHE A 32 39.02 -2.70 -5.11
CA PHE A 32 40.47 -2.50 -5.25
C PHE A 32 41.29 -3.71 -4.75
N TYR A 33 40.88 -4.36 -3.65
CA TYR A 33 41.58 -5.56 -3.16
C TYR A 33 41.32 -6.78 -4.05
N ASP A 34 40.08 -6.96 -4.53
CA ASP A 34 39.76 -8.04 -5.47
C ASP A 34 40.51 -7.90 -6.81
N ALA A 35 40.81 -6.67 -7.24
CA ALA A 35 41.65 -6.41 -8.42
C ALA A 35 43.10 -6.91 -8.27
N GLN A 36 43.60 -7.17 -7.05
CA GLN A 36 45.00 -7.55 -6.78
C GLN A 36 45.21 -9.07 -6.57
N ARG A 37 44.17 -9.91 -6.69
CA ARG A 37 44.27 -11.36 -6.43
C ARG A 37 45.04 -12.13 -7.50
N SER A 38 46.17 -12.74 -7.15
CA SER A 38 46.84 -13.76 -8.00
C SER A 38 46.00 -15.04 -8.14
N GLY A 39 46.35 -15.86 -9.13
CA GLY A 39 45.65 -17.08 -9.50
C GLY A 39 44.61 -16.93 -10.62
N THR A 40 43.86 -18.01 -10.82
CA THR A 40 42.74 -18.11 -11.77
C THR A 40 41.48 -17.49 -11.15
N LEU A 41 40.78 -16.63 -11.90
CA LEU A 41 39.58 -15.95 -11.43
C LEU A 41 38.32 -16.82 -11.60
N PRO A 42 37.32 -16.67 -10.71
CA PRO A 42 36.05 -17.36 -10.86
C PRO A 42 35.26 -16.80 -12.05
N SER A 43 34.42 -17.63 -12.67
CA SER A 43 33.66 -17.30 -13.89
C SER A 43 32.62 -16.18 -13.72
N ASN A 44 32.37 -15.74 -12.49
CA ASN A 44 31.50 -14.60 -12.13
C ASN A 44 32.28 -13.39 -11.59
N ASN A 45 33.57 -13.26 -11.92
CA ASN A 45 34.42 -12.14 -11.52
C ASN A 45 33.74 -10.77 -11.83
N PRO A 46 33.50 -9.91 -10.82
CA PRO A 46 32.83 -8.63 -11.00
C PRO A 46 33.71 -7.53 -11.64
N ILE A 47 34.97 -7.82 -11.97
CA ILE A 47 35.93 -6.87 -12.58
C ILE A 47 36.25 -7.33 -14.02
N PRO A 48 35.46 -6.94 -15.04
CA PRO A 48 35.45 -7.63 -16.34
C PRO A 48 36.72 -7.46 -17.18
N TRP A 49 37.54 -6.46 -16.86
CA TRP A 49 38.81 -6.18 -17.55
C TRP A 49 40.00 -6.96 -16.96
N ARG A 50 39.81 -7.68 -15.84
CA ARG A 50 40.85 -8.47 -15.18
C ARG A 50 40.79 -9.93 -15.62
N GLY A 51 41.88 -10.43 -16.19
CA GLY A 51 42.09 -11.86 -16.44
C GLY A 51 42.95 -12.54 -15.37
N ASP A 52 43.24 -13.82 -15.56
CA ASP A 52 44.09 -14.62 -14.68
C ASP A 52 45.54 -14.07 -14.64
N SER A 53 46.22 -14.23 -13.50
CA SER A 53 47.58 -13.70 -13.29
C SER A 53 48.36 -14.59 -12.33
N ALA A 54 49.64 -14.87 -12.56
CA ALA A 54 50.46 -15.72 -11.68
C ALA A 54 49.85 -17.13 -11.45
N THR A 55 49.43 -17.79 -12.53
CA THR A 55 48.78 -19.11 -12.50
C THR A 55 49.73 -20.30 -12.46
N LYS A 56 51.05 -20.06 -12.45
CA LYS A 56 52.12 -21.08 -12.43
C LYS A 56 53.39 -20.56 -11.74
N ASP A 57 53.22 -19.83 -10.64
CA ASP A 57 54.34 -19.36 -9.85
C ASP A 57 54.84 -20.54 -8.99
N HIS A 58 56.11 -20.89 -9.14
CA HIS A 58 56.75 -21.95 -8.37
C HIS A 58 57.83 -21.36 -7.48
N GLY A 59 57.90 -21.82 -6.22
CA GLY A 59 59.04 -21.53 -5.35
C GLY A 59 60.30 -22.25 -5.83
N ASP A 60 61.47 -21.84 -5.34
CA ASP A 60 62.78 -22.43 -5.72
C ASP A 60 62.87 -23.96 -5.44
N ASN A 61 61.99 -24.50 -4.58
CA ASN A 61 61.89 -25.92 -4.26
C ASN A 61 60.84 -26.69 -5.11
N GLY A 62 60.22 -26.05 -6.10
CA GLY A 62 59.18 -26.64 -6.96
C GLY A 62 57.77 -26.70 -6.35
N GLU A 63 57.56 -26.03 -5.22
CA GLU A 63 56.24 -25.87 -4.60
C GLU A 63 55.35 -24.89 -5.39
N ASP A 64 54.07 -25.24 -5.58
CA ASP A 64 53.10 -24.41 -6.31
C ASP A 64 52.59 -23.28 -5.40
N LEU A 65 52.89 -22.04 -5.79
CA LEU A 65 52.49 -20.82 -5.09
C LEU A 65 51.26 -20.15 -5.72
N SER A 66 50.66 -20.76 -6.75
CA SER A 66 49.48 -20.20 -7.41
C SER A 66 48.24 -20.24 -6.49
N GLY A 67 47.50 -19.11 -6.45
CA GLY A 67 46.28 -18.98 -5.65
C GLY A 67 46.47 -18.69 -4.15
N GLY A 68 47.70 -18.55 -3.66
CA GLY A 68 47.99 -18.13 -2.29
C GLY A 68 47.90 -16.61 -2.09
N TRP A 69 47.31 -16.17 -0.97
CA TRP A 69 47.55 -14.80 -0.46
C TRP A 69 49.02 -14.68 -0.03
N TYR A 70 49.59 -13.48 -0.10
CA TYR A 70 50.86 -13.16 0.57
C TYR A 70 50.67 -13.24 2.09
N ASP A 71 50.82 -14.44 2.65
CA ASP A 71 50.62 -14.75 4.07
C ASP A 71 51.88 -14.38 4.89
N ASP A 72 52.21 -13.08 4.89
CA ASP A 72 53.26 -12.54 5.75
C ASP A 72 52.69 -12.22 7.13
N ALA A 73 53.10 -13.01 8.13
CA ALA A 73 52.77 -12.81 9.54
C ALA A 73 53.12 -11.40 10.08
N ALA A 74 53.97 -10.63 9.37
CA ALA A 74 54.24 -9.22 9.64
C ALA A 74 53.06 -8.27 9.37
N TYR A 75 52.00 -8.68 8.66
CA TYR A 75 50.79 -7.87 8.48
C TYR A 75 49.84 -8.02 9.67
N SER A 76 49.63 -9.26 10.11
CA SER A 76 48.79 -9.61 11.27
C SER A 76 49.32 -9.01 12.58
N SER A 77 50.64 -8.94 12.76
CA SER A 77 51.26 -8.27 13.91
C SER A 77 51.02 -6.76 13.91
N LYS A 78 51.11 -6.09 12.74
CA LYS A 78 50.83 -4.64 12.61
C LYS A 78 49.36 -4.30 12.88
N LEU A 79 48.43 -5.16 12.45
CA LEU A 79 47.01 -5.04 12.78
C LEU A 79 46.76 -5.22 14.29
N LEU A 80 47.42 -6.19 14.92
CA LEU A 80 47.34 -6.43 16.35
C LEU A 80 47.92 -5.27 17.17
N ASP A 81 49.04 -4.68 16.73
CA ASP A 81 49.65 -3.53 17.41
C ASP A 81 48.84 -2.24 17.19
N ALA A 82 48.25 -2.04 16.02
CA ALA A 82 47.27 -0.96 15.80
C ALA A 82 46.04 -1.09 16.74
N ALA A 83 45.54 -2.31 16.94
CA ALA A 83 44.44 -2.58 17.89
C ALA A 83 44.86 -2.32 19.35
N LYS A 84 46.09 -2.70 19.76
CA LYS A 84 46.64 -2.37 21.08
C LYS A 84 46.83 -0.86 21.27
N SER A 85 47.27 -0.13 20.26
CA SER A 85 47.34 1.34 20.29
C SER A 85 45.97 1.98 20.42
N LEU A 86 44.95 1.49 19.70
CA LEU A 86 43.56 1.94 19.85
C LEU A 86 43.02 1.69 21.26
N TYR A 87 43.26 0.49 21.81
CA TYR A 87 42.87 0.12 23.16
C TYR A 87 43.56 0.99 24.22
N THR A 88 44.85 1.27 24.04
CA THR A 88 45.62 2.14 24.94
C THR A 88 45.11 3.59 24.88
N PHE A 89 44.83 4.11 23.68
CA PHE A 89 44.25 5.43 23.47
C PHE A 89 42.86 5.57 24.13
N ALA A 90 41.99 4.57 23.95
CA ALA A 90 40.68 4.51 24.62
C ALA A 90 40.78 4.43 26.15
N LYS A 91 41.86 3.83 26.68
CA LYS A 91 42.14 3.75 28.12
C LYS A 91 42.64 5.08 28.69
N THR A 92 43.40 5.87 27.93
CA THR A 92 43.88 7.20 28.33
C THR A 92 42.77 8.25 28.36
N TYR A 93 41.69 8.09 27.57
CA TYR A 93 40.58 9.05 27.51
C TYR A 93 39.42 8.78 28.49
N LYS A 94 39.52 7.79 29.40
CA LYS A 94 38.53 7.57 30.47
C LYS A 94 38.93 8.24 31.79
N GLY A 95 38.86 9.56 31.82
CA GLY A 95 38.65 10.32 33.05
C GLY A 95 37.21 10.82 33.10
N ILE A 96 36.52 10.61 34.22
CA ILE A 96 35.15 11.06 34.59
C ILE A 96 34.06 9.95 34.52
N TYR A 97 33.49 9.66 35.71
CA TYR A 97 32.37 8.78 36.11
C TYR A 97 32.43 7.24 35.86
N SER A 98 32.99 6.55 36.85
CA SER A 98 32.40 5.49 37.71
C SER A 98 31.06 4.81 37.33
N GLN A 99 30.76 3.54 37.71
CA GLN A 99 31.55 2.44 38.30
C GLN A 99 30.63 1.18 38.43
N SER A 100 30.60 0.29 37.43
CA SER A 100 29.86 -1.00 37.53
C SER A 100 30.22 -2.05 36.47
N ILE A 101 31.42 -1.99 35.87
CA ILE A 101 31.90 -3.01 34.92
C ILE A 101 33.34 -3.41 35.30
N GLN A 102 33.48 -4.22 36.36
CA GLN A 102 34.80 -4.61 36.87
C GLN A 102 34.96 -6.12 37.15
N GLU A 103 34.04 -6.97 36.68
CA GLU A 103 34.05 -8.43 36.97
C GLU A 103 34.19 -9.35 35.73
N ALA A 104 34.41 -8.80 34.53
CA ALA A 104 34.52 -9.58 33.28
C ALA A 104 35.95 -9.68 32.71
N ALA A 105 36.98 -9.69 33.57
CA ALA A 105 38.40 -9.64 33.17
C ALA A 105 39.29 -10.74 33.77
N GLN A 106 38.71 -11.87 34.19
CA GLN A 106 39.45 -13.09 34.50
C GLN A 106 38.77 -14.29 33.83
N PHE A 107 39.32 -14.77 32.71
CA PHE A 107 39.38 -16.18 32.30
C PHE A 107 40.11 -16.29 30.94
N TYR A 108 41.44 -16.28 30.99
CA TYR A 108 42.27 -16.78 29.89
C TYR A 108 42.84 -18.15 30.28
N SER A 109 42.55 -19.17 29.46
CA SER A 109 43.24 -20.48 29.34
C SER A 109 42.27 -21.66 29.31
N MET A 110 41.75 -21.99 28.13
CA MET A 110 42.07 -23.27 27.48
C MET A 110 41.49 -23.33 26.05
N ARG A 111 42.38 -23.48 25.07
CA ARG A 111 42.03 -23.70 23.66
C ARG A 111 41.49 -25.13 23.50
N SER A 112 40.17 -25.31 23.41
CA SER A 112 39.50 -26.51 22.87
C SER A 112 38.00 -26.35 22.63
N ILE A 113 37.34 -25.36 23.27
CA ILE A 113 35.86 -25.24 23.23
C ILE A 113 35.34 -24.34 22.08
N LEU A 114 36.20 -23.59 21.38
CA LEU A 114 35.77 -22.67 20.31
C LEU A 114 35.23 -23.35 19.03
N VAL A 115 35.48 -24.64 18.80
CA VAL A 115 34.81 -25.40 17.73
C VAL A 115 33.41 -25.87 18.16
N PHE A 116 33.16 -26.00 19.47
CA PHE A 116 31.84 -26.38 20.00
C PHE A 116 30.94 -25.17 20.30
N VAL A 117 31.51 -24.02 20.64
CA VAL A 117 30.76 -22.77 20.84
C VAL A 117 30.52 -22.01 19.53
N ALA A 118 31.35 -22.17 18.48
CA ALA A 118 31.01 -21.70 17.13
C ALA A 118 29.79 -22.44 16.52
N LEU A 119 29.45 -23.62 17.04
CA LEU A 119 28.22 -24.37 16.71
C LEU A 119 27.05 -24.13 17.68
N ILE A 120 27.23 -23.31 18.72
CA ILE A 120 26.17 -22.85 19.64
C ILE A 120 25.98 -21.32 19.54
N GLY A 121 26.84 -20.63 18.78
CA GLY A 121 26.72 -19.22 18.42
C GLY A 121 25.75 -18.92 17.27
N GLN A 122 24.87 -19.86 16.90
CA GLN A 122 23.73 -19.67 16.01
C GLN A 122 22.43 -20.13 16.70
N ALA A 123 22.13 -19.52 17.84
CA ALA A 123 20.89 -19.73 18.58
C ALA A 123 20.50 -18.49 19.40
N LEU A 124 20.39 -17.33 18.73
CA LEU A 124 19.29 -16.42 19.02
C LEU A 124 18.18 -16.80 18.04
N SER A 125 17.45 -17.83 18.47
CA SER A 125 16.23 -18.31 17.86
C SER A 125 15.07 -17.84 18.74
N ALA A 126 14.29 -16.92 18.23
CA ALA A 126 12.84 -16.99 18.19
C ALA A 126 12.25 -17.67 19.43
N THR A 127 12.23 -17.01 20.59
CA THR A 127 11.79 -17.67 21.83
C THR A 127 10.29 -17.97 21.73
N PRO A 128 9.86 -19.22 21.50
CA PRO A 128 8.47 -19.49 21.16
C PRO A 128 7.66 -19.53 22.45
N THR A 129 6.70 -18.63 22.59
CA THR A 129 5.85 -18.54 23.78
C THR A 129 4.54 -19.26 23.55
N LEU A 130 4.02 -19.95 24.59
CA LEU A 130 2.67 -20.49 24.60
C LEU A 130 1.92 -19.91 25.80
N LYS A 131 0.73 -19.38 25.57
CA LYS A 131 -0.16 -18.84 26.61
C LYS A 131 -1.55 -19.45 26.50
N ILE A 132 -2.01 -20.08 27.57
CA ILE A 132 -3.41 -20.47 27.73
C ILE A 132 -4.20 -19.20 28.10
N ASN A 133 -5.22 -18.86 27.31
CA ASN A 133 -5.99 -17.61 27.45
C ASN A 133 -7.48 -17.83 27.79
N GLY A 134 -7.97 -19.07 27.76
CA GLY A 134 -9.30 -19.45 28.24
C GLY A 134 -9.40 -20.94 28.58
N GLN A 135 -10.33 -21.31 29.47
CA GLN A 135 -10.57 -22.71 29.83
C GLN A 135 -12.05 -22.94 30.19
N TRP A 136 -12.59 -24.11 29.83
CA TRP A 136 -13.96 -24.55 30.12
C TRP A 136 -14.00 -26.06 30.39
N PRO A 137 -15.13 -26.63 30.85
CA PRO A 137 -15.26 -28.08 31.00
C PRO A 137 -15.07 -28.79 29.65
N GLY A 138 -14.03 -29.62 29.54
CA GLY A 138 -13.71 -30.37 28.33
C GLY A 138 -12.76 -29.70 27.33
N GLY A 139 -12.33 -28.45 27.55
CA GLY A 139 -11.44 -27.77 26.60
C GLY A 139 -10.80 -26.48 27.09
N PHE A 140 -9.90 -25.94 26.28
CA PHE A 140 -9.16 -24.72 26.54
C PHE A 140 -8.80 -23.98 25.26
N ALA A 141 -8.62 -22.67 25.34
CA ALA A 141 -8.09 -21.83 24.28
C ALA A 141 -6.63 -21.45 24.61
N GLY A 142 -5.78 -21.47 23.59
CA GLY A 142 -4.39 -21.08 23.69
C GLY A 142 -3.93 -20.31 22.47
N ILE A 143 -2.90 -19.49 22.66
CA ILE A 143 -2.18 -18.81 21.59
C ILE A 143 -0.70 -19.13 21.75
N PHE A 144 -0.03 -19.49 20.66
CA PHE A 144 1.44 -19.50 20.62
C PHE A 144 1.97 -18.40 19.71
N THR A 145 3.09 -17.81 20.10
CA THR A 145 3.78 -16.76 19.36
C THR A 145 5.22 -17.16 19.11
N ILE A 146 5.70 -17.01 17.87
CA ILE A 146 7.09 -17.27 17.47
C ILE A 146 7.66 -16.01 16.82
N HIS A 147 8.63 -15.37 17.46
CA HIS A 147 9.29 -14.16 16.97
C HIS A 147 10.38 -14.50 15.95
N ALA A 148 10.27 -14.06 14.70
CA ALA A 148 11.23 -14.41 13.67
C ALA A 148 12.44 -13.46 13.66
N ASP A 149 13.51 -13.74 14.42
CA ASP A 149 14.75 -12.93 14.40
C ASP A 149 15.40 -12.83 12.99
N GLN A 150 15.10 -13.81 12.12
CA GLN A 150 15.44 -13.84 10.70
C GLN A 150 14.24 -14.38 9.91
N ALA A 151 14.18 -14.08 8.61
CA ALA A 151 13.06 -14.51 7.78
C ALA A 151 12.93 -16.05 7.73
N ILE A 152 11.75 -16.56 8.03
CA ILE A 152 11.42 -17.99 8.05
C ILE A 152 10.62 -18.31 6.78
N HIS A 153 11.08 -19.29 6.00
CA HIS A 153 10.48 -19.66 4.71
C HIS A 153 9.97 -21.10 4.73
N GLY A 154 8.67 -21.26 4.98
CA GLY A 154 8.02 -22.53 5.31
C GLY A 154 8.36 -22.96 6.74
N TRP A 155 7.36 -23.21 7.56
CA TRP A 155 7.57 -23.57 8.97
C TRP A 155 6.75 -24.78 9.39
N LYS A 156 7.34 -25.53 10.31
CA LYS A 156 6.66 -26.54 11.09
C LYS A 156 6.94 -26.30 12.56
N ALA A 157 5.88 -26.33 13.37
CA ALA A 157 5.92 -26.08 14.79
C ALA A 157 5.42 -27.31 15.55
N HIS A 158 6.18 -27.76 16.53
CA HIS A 158 5.80 -28.83 17.45
C HIS A 158 5.16 -28.22 18.69
N LEU A 159 3.85 -28.38 18.82
CA LEU A 159 3.08 -27.99 19.99
C LEU A 159 2.95 -29.21 20.92
N THR A 160 3.65 -29.18 22.05
CA THR A 160 3.75 -30.31 22.99
C THR A 160 3.15 -29.97 24.35
N PHE A 161 2.58 -30.97 25.02
CA PHE A 161 1.83 -30.85 26.28
C PHE A 161 2.29 -31.88 27.32
N ASP A 162 2.19 -31.52 28.59
CA ASP A 162 2.52 -32.43 29.70
C ASP A 162 1.48 -33.55 29.89
N GLN A 163 0.22 -33.33 29.48
CA GLN A 163 -0.87 -34.31 29.46
C GLN A 163 -1.50 -34.44 28.05
N PRO A 164 -2.19 -35.56 27.75
CA PRO A 164 -2.81 -35.75 26.44
C PRO A 164 -3.92 -34.73 26.16
N VAL A 165 -3.86 -34.12 24.98
CA VAL A 165 -4.95 -33.33 24.39
C VAL A 165 -5.61 -34.20 23.32
N SER A 166 -6.92 -34.41 23.43
CA SER A 166 -7.70 -35.34 22.60
C SER A 166 -7.77 -34.92 21.13
N SER A 167 -7.86 -33.61 20.89
CA SER A 167 -7.82 -32.99 19.56
C SER A 167 -7.49 -31.50 19.67
N ILE A 168 -6.97 -30.91 18.59
CA ILE A 168 -6.74 -29.48 18.48
C ILE A 168 -7.45 -28.94 17.24
N GLU A 169 -8.25 -27.89 17.43
CA GLU A 169 -8.81 -27.05 16.38
C GLU A 169 -7.92 -25.83 16.19
N ILE A 170 -7.51 -25.59 14.95
CA ILE A 170 -6.53 -24.57 14.59
C ILE A 170 -6.83 -24.09 13.17
N TRP A 171 -6.91 -22.77 12.97
CA TRP A 171 -7.45 -22.18 11.73
C TRP A 171 -6.39 -21.60 10.79
N LYS A 172 -5.22 -21.25 11.31
CA LYS A 172 -4.09 -20.66 10.55
C LYS A 172 -3.00 -21.68 10.17
N ALA A 173 -3.04 -22.89 10.74
CA ALA A 173 -2.07 -23.95 10.51
C ALA A 173 -2.78 -25.28 10.25
N LYS A 174 -2.08 -26.25 9.65
CA LYS A 174 -2.56 -27.62 9.49
C LYS A 174 -1.88 -28.54 10.51
N VAL A 175 -2.65 -29.30 11.29
CA VAL A 175 -2.12 -30.48 11.99
C VAL A 175 -1.71 -31.52 10.93
N VAL A 176 -0.42 -31.78 10.80
CA VAL A 176 0.13 -32.78 9.87
C VAL A 176 0.48 -34.10 10.56
N GLN A 177 0.70 -34.09 11.87
CA GLN A 177 0.93 -35.30 12.66
C GLN A 177 0.48 -35.10 14.11
N THR A 178 -0.04 -36.16 14.73
CA THR A 178 -0.25 -36.24 16.18
C THR A 178 0.62 -37.36 16.72
N LEU A 179 1.40 -37.06 17.75
CA LEU A 179 2.41 -37.95 18.34
C LEU A 179 2.13 -38.16 19.83
N ASN A 180 2.85 -39.13 20.41
CA ASN A 180 2.91 -39.35 21.86
C ASN A 180 1.52 -39.46 22.54
N GLY A 181 0.56 -40.08 21.84
CA GLY A 181 -0.81 -40.30 22.34
C GLY A 181 -1.64 -39.02 22.53
N GLY A 182 -1.39 -37.97 21.74
CA GLY A 182 -2.05 -36.67 21.87
C GLY A 182 -1.29 -35.68 22.76
N LYS A 183 -0.06 -36.00 23.19
CA LYS A 183 0.82 -35.05 23.89
C LYS A 183 1.61 -34.14 22.95
N GLU A 184 1.52 -34.35 21.65
CA GLU A 184 2.29 -33.60 20.67
C GLU A 184 1.55 -33.49 19.33
N TYR A 185 1.52 -32.27 18.80
CA TYR A 185 0.92 -31.92 17.52
C TYR A 185 1.97 -31.23 16.66
N VAL A 186 2.30 -31.84 15.53
CA VAL A 186 3.14 -31.22 14.50
C VAL A 186 2.22 -30.41 13.60
N LEU A 187 2.41 -29.09 13.65
CA LEU A 187 1.70 -28.10 12.87
C LEU A 187 2.57 -27.69 11.69
N GLN A 188 1.98 -27.53 10.51
CA GLN A 188 2.64 -26.95 9.36
C GLN A 188 1.89 -25.70 8.90
N ASN A 189 2.64 -24.71 8.41
CA ASN A 189 2.09 -23.51 7.80
C ASN A 189 1.02 -23.83 6.73
N MET A 190 0.00 -22.99 6.63
CA MET A 190 -0.88 -23.01 5.47
C MET A 190 -0.15 -22.41 4.25
N PRO A 191 -0.57 -22.70 3.00
CA PRO A 191 0.12 -22.24 1.79
C PRO A 191 0.28 -20.72 1.65
N TRP A 192 -0.50 -19.95 2.42
CA TRP A 192 -0.53 -18.48 2.45
C TRP A 192 0.12 -17.87 3.70
N ASP A 193 0.64 -18.69 4.62
CA ASP A 193 1.16 -18.29 5.94
C ASP A 193 2.58 -18.85 6.17
N GLY A 194 3.29 -19.20 5.08
CA GLY A 194 4.58 -19.88 5.13
C GLY A 194 5.78 -18.97 5.36
N ASP A 195 5.69 -17.72 4.95
CA ASP A 195 6.79 -16.75 5.00
C ASP A 195 6.57 -15.78 6.16
N ILE A 196 7.49 -15.77 7.13
CA ILE A 196 7.48 -14.85 8.29
C ILE A 196 8.70 -13.93 8.15
N PRO A 197 8.53 -12.61 7.97
CA PRO A 197 9.64 -11.67 7.86
C PRO A 197 10.52 -11.59 9.11
N ALA A 198 11.77 -11.14 8.94
CA ALA A 198 12.65 -10.85 10.07
C ALA A 198 12.10 -9.67 10.89
N GLY A 199 11.90 -9.87 12.20
CA GLY A 199 11.32 -8.94 13.15
C GLY A 199 9.82 -9.13 13.44
N ASP A 200 9.13 -10.03 12.72
CA ASP A 200 7.69 -10.26 12.87
C ASP A 200 7.35 -11.42 13.82
N ASP A 201 6.15 -11.37 14.41
CA ASP A 201 5.59 -12.40 15.29
C ASP A 201 4.57 -13.30 14.57
N LEU A 202 4.86 -14.60 14.44
CA LEU A 202 3.85 -15.59 14.06
C LEU A 202 2.97 -15.93 15.28
N ALA A 203 1.78 -15.35 15.35
CA ALA A 203 0.81 -15.59 16.42
C ALA A 203 -0.38 -16.47 15.96
N ILE A 204 -0.52 -17.65 16.57
CA ILE A 204 -1.46 -18.71 16.19
C ILE A 204 -2.35 -19.13 17.36
N ASP A 205 -3.64 -18.84 17.24
CA ASP A 205 -4.70 -19.26 18.15
C ASP A 205 -5.19 -20.69 17.83
N PHE A 206 -5.52 -21.44 18.88
CA PHE A 206 -6.07 -22.79 18.80
C PHE A 206 -6.98 -23.11 20.00
N ASN A 207 -7.92 -24.05 19.80
CA ASN A 207 -8.68 -24.68 20.87
C ASN A 207 -8.20 -26.12 21.06
N GLY A 208 -7.83 -26.50 22.29
CA GLY A 208 -7.50 -27.87 22.67
C GLY A 208 -8.63 -28.53 23.45
N HIS A 209 -8.97 -29.77 23.10
CA HIS A 209 -10.00 -30.56 23.79
C HIS A 209 -9.36 -31.58 24.74
N ILE A 210 -9.89 -31.72 25.96
CA ILE A 210 -9.32 -32.56 27.03
C ILE A 210 -10.40 -33.33 27.77
N SER A 211 -10.08 -34.52 28.27
CA SER A 211 -10.98 -35.29 29.14
C SER A 211 -10.99 -34.84 30.61
N GLY A 212 -10.12 -33.90 30.98
CA GLY A 212 -9.95 -33.37 32.34
C GLY A 212 -10.51 -31.96 32.54
N SER A 213 -10.44 -31.47 33.77
CA SER A 213 -10.97 -30.15 34.19
C SER A 213 -9.90 -29.04 34.31
N LYS A 214 -8.67 -29.27 33.81
CA LYS A 214 -7.57 -28.31 33.87
C LYS A 214 -6.75 -28.37 32.58
N ALA A 215 -6.44 -27.21 31.99
CA ALA A 215 -5.59 -27.12 30.82
C ALA A 215 -4.19 -27.68 31.11
N PRO A 216 -3.59 -28.43 30.16
CA PRO A 216 -2.22 -28.91 30.28
C PRO A 216 -1.22 -27.75 30.17
N ASN A 217 -0.04 -27.93 30.76
CA ASN A 217 1.08 -27.05 30.42
C ASN A 217 1.62 -27.49 29.06
N GLY A 218 1.96 -26.52 28.21
CA GLY A 218 2.55 -26.81 26.91
C GLY A 218 3.73 -25.91 26.57
N ARG A 219 4.39 -26.27 25.48
CA ARG A 219 5.51 -25.54 24.88
C ARG A 219 5.45 -25.72 23.37
N VAL A 220 5.93 -24.72 22.64
CA VAL A 220 6.08 -24.74 21.18
C VAL A 220 7.57 -24.66 20.83
N PHE A 221 7.98 -25.31 19.75
CA PHE A 221 9.28 -25.13 19.13
C PHE A 221 9.20 -25.34 17.61
N LEU A 222 10.10 -24.70 16.85
CA LEU A 222 10.18 -24.90 15.40
C LEU A 222 11.03 -26.12 15.05
N GLU A 223 10.59 -26.91 14.08
CA GLU A 223 11.38 -28.00 13.51
C GLU A 223 12.62 -27.39 12.82
N GLY A 224 13.81 -27.63 13.40
CA GLY A 224 15.08 -27.04 12.94
C GLY A 224 15.75 -26.05 13.90
N GLN A 225 15.09 -25.63 14.99
CA GLN A 225 15.72 -24.82 16.04
C GLN A 225 15.44 -25.36 17.45
N GLY A 226 16.49 -25.50 18.27
CA GLY A 226 16.42 -26.08 19.61
C GLY A 226 15.76 -25.15 20.63
N SER A 227 14.96 -25.71 21.54
CA SER A 227 14.13 -24.94 22.47
C SER A 227 14.90 -24.26 23.62
N SER A 228 14.57 -23.00 23.90
CA SER A 228 14.82 -22.35 25.19
C SER A 228 13.50 -22.24 25.96
N GLY A 229 13.50 -22.55 27.26
CA GLY A 229 12.27 -22.63 28.06
C GLY A 229 12.36 -21.85 29.38
N GLY A 230 11.28 -21.14 29.72
CA GLY A 230 11.08 -20.49 31.01
C GLY A 230 9.71 -20.86 31.58
N SER A 231 9.68 -21.68 32.63
CA SER A 231 8.45 -22.18 33.25
C SER A 231 8.06 -21.40 34.50
N SER A 232 6.77 -21.09 34.67
CA SER A 232 6.19 -20.71 35.97
C SER A 232 5.09 -21.70 36.38
N SER A 233 5.20 -22.24 37.59
CA SER A 233 4.47 -23.43 38.07
C SER A 233 3.17 -23.14 38.81
N GLY A 234 2.15 -24.00 38.66
CA GLY A 234 0.85 -23.89 39.34
C GLY A 234 0.11 -25.22 39.58
N THR A 235 0.69 -26.08 40.41
CA THR A 235 0.15 -27.25 41.18
C THR A 235 -1.27 -27.85 40.93
N GLY A 236 -1.34 -29.19 40.96
CA GLY A 236 -2.52 -30.03 41.28
C GLY A 236 -3.47 -30.35 40.11
N GLY A 237 -4.02 -31.58 39.95
CA GLY A 237 -3.71 -32.86 40.60
C GLY A 237 -4.81 -33.94 40.44
N GLY A 238 -4.49 -35.13 39.90
CA GLY A 238 -5.34 -36.35 39.83
C GLY A 238 -6.61 -36.29 38.95
N GLY A 239 -7.08 -37.33 38.25
CA GLY A 239 -6.56 -38.68 37.99
C GLY A 239 -7.55 -39.55 37.18
N HIS A 240 -7.08 -40.69 36.65
CA HIS A 240 -7.84 -41.90 36.25
C HIS A 240 -8.86 -41.93 35.06
N HIS A 241 -8.40 -42.62 33.99
CA HIS A 241 -8.98 -43.84 33.39
C HIS A 241 -10.02 -43.90 32.23
N HIS A 242 -9.62 -44.75 31.26
CA HIS A 242 -10.37 -45.63 30.33
C HIS A 242 -11.15 -45.02 29.14
N ASN A 243 -10.68 -45.08 27.88
CA ASN A 243 -10.30 -46.22 27.01
C ASN A 243 -11.48 -47.05 26.45
N THR A 244 -11.76 -46.91 25.14
CA THR A 244 -11.99 -47.96 24.10
C THR A 244 -12.37 -47.24 22.79
N GLN A 245 -11.54 -47.21 21.73
CA GLN A 245 -11.26 -48.24 20.70
C GLN A 245 -12.43 -48.64 19.77
N ALA A 246 -12.14 -48.59 18.46
CA ALA A 246 -13.01 -48.94 17.32
C ALA A 246 -12.79 -50.38 16.81
N PRO A 247 -13.66 -50.89 15.91
CA PRO A 247 -13.22 -51.68 14.71
C PRO A 247 -14.13 -51.50 13.46
N HIS A 248 -13.81 -51.89 12.20
CA HIS A 248 -12.54 -51.94 11.42
C HIS A 248 -12.87 -52.23 9.92
N ASN A 249 -12.00 -51.83 8.96
CA ASN A 249 -11.89 -52.35 7.56
C ASN A 249 -13.01 -52.01 6.54
N THR A 250 -12.81 -52.00 5.19
CA THR A 250 -11.93 -52.85 4.32
C THR A 250 -11.51 -52.17 2.99
N GLN A 251 -10.65 -52.82 2.18
CA GLN A 251 -10.21 -52.44 0.82
C GLN A 251 -10.68 -53.50 -0.24
N ALA A 252 -10.40 -53.51 -1.56
CA ALA A 252 -9.40 -52.77 -2.36
C ALA A 252 -9.80 -52.30 -3.82
N PRO A 253 -9.41 -52.92 -4.98
CA PRO A 253 -8.62 -52.11 -5.94
C PRO A 253 -8.98 -52.14 -7.46
N HIS A 254 -8.24 -51.26 -8.20
CA HIS A 254 -7.75 -51.34 -9.61
C HIS A 254 -8.27 -50.41 -10.75
N HIS A 255 -7.33 -49.60 -11.25
CA HIS A 255 -7.03 -49.05 -12.60
C HIS A 255 -8.09 -48.80 -13.71
N THR A 256 -8.12 -47.56 -14.23
CA THR A 256 -7.58 -47.15 -15.57
C THR A 256 -7.49 -45.61 -15.71
N GLN A 257 -6.99 -45.07 -16.85
CA GLN A 257 -6.33 -43.75 -16.94
C GLN A 257 -7.19 -42.52 -17.38
N LYS A 258 -6.62 -41.33 -17.09
CA LYS A 258 -7.00 -39.92 -17.37
C LYS A 258 -7.80 -39.58 -18.65
N PRO A 259 -8.58 -38.48 -18.55
CA PRO A 259 -8.41 -37.32 -19.43
C PRO A 259 -7.67 -36.14 -18.74
N HIS A 260 -7.14 -35.20 -19.54
CA HIS A 260 -6.43 -34.01 -19.06
C HIS A 260 -7.37 -33.01 -18.35
N THR A 261 -7.06 -32.67 -17.10
CA THR A 261 -7.53 -31.43 -16.47
C THR A 261 -6.46 -30.34 -16.60
N THR A 262 -6.79 -29.27 -17.32
CA THR A 262 -6.05 -28.00 -17.29
C THR A 262 -6.04 -27.47 -15.86
N GLN A 263 -4.88 -26.99 -15.39
CA GLN A 263 -4.76 -26.42 -14.05
C GLN A 263 -5.62 -25.14 -13.93
N ARG A 264 -6.37 -25.02 -12.84
CA ARG A 264 -6.93 -23.73 -12.41
C ARG A 264 -5.78 -22.76 -12.08
N PRO A 265 -5.88 -21.47 -12.42
CA PRO A 265 -4.98 -20.46 -11.86
C PRO A 265 -5.06 -20.43 -10.33
N ASN A 266 -3.93 -20.16 -9.67
CA ASN A 266 -3.88 -19.92 -8.22
C ASN A 266 -4.51 -18.56 -7.90
N ASN A 267 -5.57 -18.56 -7.10
CA ASN A 267 -6.11 -17.34 -6.49
C ASN A 267 -5.33 -17.02 -5.20
N ASN A 268 -4.11 -16.49 -5.33
CA ASN A 268 -3.45 -15.83 -4.20
C ASN A 268 -4.09 -14.44 -4.01
N PRO A 269 -4.42 -14.02 -2.78
CA PRO A 269 -4.79 -12.64 -2.51
C PRO A 269 -3.61 -11.71 -2.83
N ILE A 270 -3.84 -10.69 -3.65
CA ILE A 270 -2.84 -9.65 -3.87
C ILE A 270 -2.84 -8.74 -2.63
N THR A 271 -1.85 -8.92 -1.76
CA THR A 271 -1.47 -7.91 -0.77
C THR A 271 -0.62 -6.84 -1.46
N PRO A 272 -0.87 -5.55 -1.22
CA PRO A 272 0.02 -4.50 -1.68
C PRO A 272 1.44 -4.74 -1.15
N GLY A 273 2.45 -4.56 -2.01
CA GLY A 273 3.85 -4.71 -1.60
C GLY A 273 4.21 -3.67 -0.54
N HIS A 274 4.99 -4.06 0.48
CA HIS A 274 5.58 -3.08 1.38
C HIS A 274 6.71 -2.33 0.69
N GLY A 275 6.68 -1.00 0.80
CA GLY A 275 7.70 -0.14 0.24
C GLY A 275 9.06 -0.33 0.91
N SER A 276 10.11 -0.43 0.12
CA SER A 276 11.47 -0.35 0.64
C SER A 276 11.80 1.11 0.94
N HIS A 277 11.71 1.47 2.23
CA HIS A 277 12.18 2.71 2.90
C HIS A 277 11.11 3.77 3.25
N SER A 278 10.66 3.78 4.51
CA SER A 278 10.91 4.90 5.45
C SER A 278 10.55 4.50 6.89
N SER A 279 11.52 4.17 7.73
CA SER A 279 11.28 3.75 9.14
C SER A 279 10.97 4.91 10.12
N ASN A 280 10.61 6.08 9.61
CA ASN A 280 10.50 7.34 10.37
C ASN A 280 9.16 8.08 10.23
N THR A 281 8.20 7.56 9.46
CA THR A 281 6.84 8.14 9.37
C THR A 281 5.91 7.55 10.42
N ARG A 282 4.91 8.32 10.88
CA ARG A 282 3.94 7.85 11.90
C ARG A 282 3.05 6.70 11.41
N TYR A 283 2.75 6.69 10.12
CA TYR A 283 1.95 5.68 9.44
C TYR A 283 2.67 5.14 8.21
N ASP A 284 2.37 3.89 7.82
CA ASP A 284 2.83 3.29 6.57
C ASP A 284 1.98 3.81 5.40
N TYR A 285 2.36 4.97 4.86
CA TYR A 285 1.68 5.57 3.73
C TYR A 285 1.74 4.70 2.46
N GLY A 286 2.75 3.84 2.31
CA GLY A 286 2.87 2.91 1.17
C GLY A 286 1.79 1.83 1.20
N LYS A 287 1.50 1.30 2.39
CA LYS A 287 0.37 0.37 2.61
C LYS A 287 -0.98 1.04 2.39
N ALA A 288 -1.18 2.26 2.89
CA ALA A 288 -2.40 3.04 2.61
C ALA A 288 -2.57 3.28 1.10
N LEU A 289 -1.52 3.72 0.40
CA LEU A 289 -1.54 3.94 -1.05
C LEU A 289 -1.98 2.67 -1.80
N GLY A 290 -1.45 1.51 -1.41
CA GLY A 290 -1.81 0.23 -2.00
C GLY A 290 -3.22 -0.26 -1.66
N LEU A 291 -3.73 0.05 -0.47
CA LEU A 291 -5.14 -0.22 -0.13
C LEU A 291 -6.06 0.64 -1.00
N SER A 292 -5.79 1.94 -1.14
CA SER A 292 -6.57 2.86 -1.97
C SER A 292 -6.68 2.39 -3.44
N ILE A 293 -5.63 1.80 -4.01
CA ILE A 293 -5.69 1.17 -5.34
C ILE A 293 -6.68 0.00 -5.38
N LEU A 294 -6.70 -0.85 -4.34
CA LEU A 294 -7.67 -1.97 -4.22
C LEU A 294 -9.12 -1.49 -4.09
N PHE A 295 -9.37 -0.27 -3.61
CA PHE A 295 -10.71 0.30 -3.66
C PHE A 295 -11.16 0.55 -5.10
N TYR A 296 -10.32 1.18 -5.94
CA TYR A 296 -10.64 1.37 -7.36
C TYR A 296 -10.78 0.04 -8.13
N ASP A 297 -10.04 -0.99 -7.76
CA ASP A 297 -10.29 -2.36 -8.25
C ASP A 297 -11.68 -2.87 -7.84
N ALA A 298 -12.10 -2.60 -6.60
CA ALA A 298 -13.42 -2.96 -6.09
C ALA A 298 -14.56 -2.18 -6.76
N GLN A 299 -14.27 -1.01 -7.36
CA GLN A 299 -15.20 -0.23 -8.18
C GLN A 299 -15.27 -0.67 -9.67
N ARG A 300 -14.40 -1.56 -10.17
CA ARG A 300 -14.36 -1.94 -11.60
C ARG A 300 -15.70 -2.50 -12.09
N SER A 301 -16.29 -1.87 -13.10
CA SER A 301 -17.46 -2.34 -13.86
C SER A 301 -17.01 -3.05 -15.15
N GLY A 302 -17.86 -3.89 -15.73
CA GLY A 302 -17.56 -4.67 -16.95
C GLY A 302 -17.02 -6.07 -16.64
N LYS A 303 -16.35 -6.65 -17.64
CA LYS A 303 -15.67 -7.94 -17.51
C LYS A 303 -14.33 -7.75 -16.80
N LEU A 304 -14.16 -8.39 -15.64
CA LEU A 304 -12.98 -8.26 -14.81
C LEU A 304 -11.80 -9.08 -15.39
N PRO A 305 -10.54 -8.66 -15.16
CA PRO A 305 -9.39 -9.40 -15.64
C PRO A 305 -9.17 -10.66 -14.79
N SER A 306 -8.50 -11.68 -15.34
CA SER A 306 -8.30 -12.97 -14.63
C SER A 306 -7.42 -12.87 -13.38
N ASN A 307 -6.68 -11.77 -13.23
CA ASN A 307 -5.87 -11.42 -12.06
C ASN A 307 -6.55 -10.37 -11.15
N ASN A 308 -7.88 -10.20 -11.25
CA ASN A 308 -8.65 -9.32 -10.37
C ASN A 308 -8.30 -9.56 -8.88
N PRO A 309 -7.81 -8.54 -8.14
CA PRO A 309 -7.40 -8.70 -6.75
C PRO A 309 -8.57 -8.78 -5.75
N ILE A 310 -9.81 -8.53 -6.20
CA ILE A 310 -11.00 -8.44 -5.35
C ILE A 310 -11.88 -9.69 -5.52
N PRO A 311 -11.68 -10.74 -4.68
CA PRO A 311 -12.25 -12.07 -4.93
C PRO A 311 -13.77 -12.17 -4.78
N TRP A 312 -14.41 -11.14 -4.22
CA TRP A 312 -15.86 -11.05 -4.04
C TRP A 312 -16.56 -10.21 -5.12
N ARG A 313 -15.81 -9.62 -6.07
CA ARG A 313 -16.33 -8.96 -7.28
C ARG A 313 -16.27 -9.91 -8.48
N GLY A 314 -17.30 -9.89 -9.32
CA GLY A 314 -17.36 -10.62 -10.58
C GLY A 314 -17.68 -9.73 -11.79
N ASP A 315 -17.72 -10.36 -12.96
CA ASP A 315 -18.14 -9.74 -14.23
C ASP A 315 -19.55 -9.14 -14.08
N SER A 316 -19.68 -7.83 -14.26
CA SER A 316 -20.95 -7.10 -14.09
C SER A 316 -21.16 -6.07 -15.19
N ALA A 317 -22.42 -5.73 -15.49
CA ALA A 317 -22.75 -4.72 -16.52
C ALA A 317 -22.00 -4.91 -17.86
N THR A 318 -21.70 -6.16 -18.23
CA THR A 318 -20.93 -6.53 -19.43
C THR A 318 -21.63 -6.17 -20.74
N ASN A 319 -22.94 -5.89 -20.66
CA ASN A 319 -23.80 -5.50 -21.77
C ASN A 319 -24.15 -4.00 -21.74
N ASP A 320 -23.47 -3.17 -20.94
CA ASP A 320 -23.63 -1.71 -21.00
C ASP A 320 -23.30 -1.21 -22.41
N HIS A 321 -24.25 -0.54 -23.07
CA HIS A 321 -24.10 -0.08 -24.45
C HIS A 321 -24.80 1.26 -24.72
N GLY A 322 -24.26 2.01 -25.66
CA GLY A 322 -24.89 3.18 -26.27
C GLY A 322 -25.76 2.80 -27.47
N ASP A 323 -26.38 3.81 -28.10
CA ASP A 323 -27.17 3.67 -29.32
C ASP A 323 -26.45 2.82 -30.38
N ASN A 324 -27.20 2.01 -31.11
CA ASN A 324 -26.68 1.12 -32.16
C ASN A 324 -25.63 0.10 -31.66
N GLY A 325 -25.60 -0.21 -30.36
CA GLY A 325 -24.72 -1.23 -29.79
C GLY A 325 -23.27 -0.79 -29.62
N VAL A 326 -23.01 0.51 -29.43
CA VAL A 326 -21.69 1.00 -29.02
C VAL A 326 -21.34 0.36 -27.67
N ASP A 327 -20.30 -0.48 -27.61
CA ASP A 327 -19.81 -1.06 -26.35
C ASP A 327 -19.42 0.04 -25.36
N LEU A 328 -20.07 0.07 -24.19
CA LEU A 328 -19.77 0.94 -23.06
C LEU A 328 -19.46 0.13 -21.79
N SER A 329 -19.16 -1.17 -21.90
CA SER A 329 -18.69 -1.98 -20.77
C SER A 329 -17.33 -1.49 -20.26
N GLY A 330 -17.04 -1.68 -18.97
CA GLY A 330 -15.86 -1.10 -18.33
C GLY A 330 -16.19 0.14 -17.50
N GLY A 331 -15.12 0.86 -17.10
CA GLY A 331 -15.21 2.03 -16.23
C GLY A 331 -15.36 1.66 -14.76
N TRP A 332 -15.48 2.65 -13.89
CA TRP A 332 -15.77 2.44 -12.47
C TRP A 332 -17.25 2.67 -12.18
N TYR A 333 -17.80 1.90 -11.25
CA TYR A 333 -18.99 2.34 -10.52
C TYR A 333 -18.62 3.50 -9.61
N ASP A 334 -19.49 4.50 -9.54
CA ASP A 334 -19.15 5.78 -8.93
C ASP A 334 -18.90 5.68 -7.42
N ALA A 335 -19.89 5.16 -6.69
CA ALA A 335 -19.93 5.18 -5.24
C ALA A 335 -20.31 3.82 -4.64
N GLY A 336 -21.25 3.83 -3.68
CA GLY A 336 -21.91 2.63 -3.18
C GLY A 336 -22.94 2.01 -4.13
N ASP A 337 -23.14 2.62 -5.30
CA ASP A 337 -24.12 2.30 -6.34
C ASP A 337 -23.47 1.62 -7.56
N HIS A 338 -24.23 1.41 -8.64
CA HIS A 338 -23.75 0.81 -9.86
C HIS A 338 -23.91 1.73 -11.09
N VAL A 339 -24.14 3.02 -10.88
CA VAL A 339 -24.12 4.04 -11.94
C VAL A 339 -22.67 4.35 -12.32
N LYS A 340 -22.44 4.70 -13.58
CA LYS A 340 -21.18 5.25 -14.09
C LYS A 340 -21.42 6.72 -14.42
N PHE A 341 -21.06 7.63 -13.50
CA PHE A 341 -21.08 9.07 -13.75
C PHE A 341 -19.71 9.53 -14.25
N ASN A 342 -19.60 10.03 -15.48
CA ASN A 342 -18.28 10.31 -16.05
C ASN A 342 -17.63 11.60 -15.50
N LEU A 343 -18.38 12.56 -14.94
CA LEU A 343 -17.82 13.79 -14.35
C LEU A 343 -16.90 13.48 -13.15
N PRO A 344 -17.39 12.87 -12.05
CA PRO A 344 -16.55 12.44 -10.93
C PRO A 344 -15.51 11.39 -11.34
N MET A 345 -15.86 10.42 -12.21
CA MET A 345 -14.90 9.39 -12.67
C MET A 345 -13.72 10.00 -13.42
N ALA A 346 -13.95 11.00 -14.27
CA ALA A 346 -12.89 11.67 -15.02
C ALA A 346 -12.10 12.66 -14.16
N SER A 347 -12.73 13.38 -13.23
CA SER A 347 -11.99 14.19 -12.24
C SER A 347 -11.06 13.31 -11.39
N SER A 348 -11.58 12.17 -10.90
CA SER A 348 -10.78 11.16 -10.18
C SER A 348 -9.60 10.69 -11.05
N ALA A 349 -9.86 10.24 -12.28
CA ALA A 349 -8.83 9.75 -13.18
C ALA A 349 -7.78 10.82 -13.55
N HIS A 350 -8.17 12.09 -13.63
CA HIS A 350 -7.27 13.22 -13.82
C HIS A 350 -6.35 13.44 -12.60
N ILE A 351 -6.93 13.57 -11.39
CA ILE A 351 -6.18 13.78 -10.14
C ILE A 351 -5.20 12.63 -9.90
N LEU A 352 -5.67 11.39 -10.02
CA LEU A 352 -4.87 10.17 -9.88
C LEU A 352 -3.71 10.10 -10.90
N SER A 353 -3.97 10.44 -12.17
CA SER A 353 -2.93 10.52 -13.19
C SER A 353 -1.92 11.64 -12.91
N TRP A 354 -2.37 12.75 -12.32
CA TRP A 354 -1.52 13.89 -11.96
C TRP A 354 -0.63 13.59 -10.75
N GLY A 355 -1.17 12.93 -9.71
CA GLY A 355 -0.38 12.40 -8.59
C GLY A 355 0.70 11.42 -9.05
N LEU A 356 0.37 10.52 -9.99
CA LEU A 356 1.36 9.65 -10.64
C LEU A 356 2.40 10.41 -11.49
N LEU A 357 2.04 11.55 -12.08
CA LEU A 357 2.97 12.37 -12.86
C LEU A 357 3.93 13.17 -11.99
N LYS A 358 3.46 13.71 -10.85
CA LYS A 358 4.31 14.43 -9.88
C LYS A 358 5.23 13.46 -9.13
N TRP A 359 4.66 12.40 -8.55
CA TRP A 359 5.35 11.54 -7.56
C TRP A 359 5.41 10.08 -8.02
N LYS A 360 5.86 9.85 -9.26
CA LYS A 360 6.03 8.50 -9.81
C LYS A 360 6.98 7.64 -8.99
N ASP A 361 8.01 8.26 -8.43
CA ASP A 361 8.98 7.66 -7.52
C ASP A 361 8.31 7.08 -6.28
N ALA A 362 7.34 7.79 -5.67
CA ALA A 362 6.59 7.30 -4.52
C ALA A 362 5.80 6.02 -4.82
N TYR A 363 5.14 5.95 -5.97
CA TYR A 363 4.51 4.71 -6.45
C TYR A 363 5.53 3.59 -6.70
N GLN A 364 6.76 3.92 -7.09
CA GLN A 364 7.80 2.94 -7.37
C GLN A 364 8.48 2.42 -6.09
N THR A 365 8.82 3.29 -5.14
CA THR A 365 9.45 2.91 -3.85
C THR A 365 8.48 2.15 -2.95
N SER A 366 7.17 2.47 -3.02
CA SER A 366 6.10 1.72 -2.35
C SER A 366 5.73 0.39 -3.03
N GLY A 367 6.32 0.06 -4.19
CA GLY A 367 5.98 -1.16 -4.95
C GLY A 367 4.60 -1.16 -5.61
N GLN A 368 3.92 0.00 -5.67
CA GLN A 368 2.55 0.14 -6.17
C GLN A 368 2.44 0.52 -7.66
N LEU A 369 3.55 0.90 -8.32
CA LEU A 369 3.56 1.53 -9.65
C LEU A 369 2.82 0.73 -10.73
N ASP A 370 3.01 -0.59 -10.81
CA ASP A 370 2.35 -1.41 -11.84
C ASP A 370 0.87 -1.62 -11.55
N MET A 371 0.46 -1.72 -10.28
CA MET A 371 -0.95 -1.76 -9.90
C MET A 371 -1.62 -0.41 -10.16
N MET A 372 -0.94 0.70 -9.90
CA MET A 372 -1.42 2.04 -10.24
C MET A 372 -1.62 2.21 -11.76
N TYR A 373 -0.69 1.71 -12.59
CA TYR A 373 -0.86 1.70 -14.04
C TYR A 373 -2.03 0.84 -14.49
N ASP A 374 -2.23 -0.36 -13.94
CA ASP A 374 -3.36 -1.24 -14.26
C ASP A 374 -4.70 -0.60 -13.86
N MET A 375 -4.77 -0.08 -12.63
CA MET A 375 -5.92 0.61 -12.05
C MET A 375 -6.35 1.82 -12.89
N ILE A 376 -5.42 2.75 -13.18
CA ILE A 376 -5.75 3.98 -13.91
C ILE A 376 -6.04 3.75 -15.39
N LYS A 377 -5.57 2.63 -15.97
CA LYS A 377 -5.93 2.25 -17.34
C LYS A 377 -7.43 1.99 -17.49
N TRP A 378 -8.10 1.51 -16.44
CA TRP A 378 -9.49 1.09 -16.47
C TRP A 378 -10.50 2.18 -16.86
N PRO A 379 -10.54 3.37 -16.22
CA PRO A 379 -11.40 4.48 -16.66
C PRO A 379 -10.95 5.04 -18.01
N LEU A 380 -9.64 5.10 -18.28
CA LEU A 380 -9.10 5.65 -19.52
C LEU A 380 -9.51 4.82 -20.76
N ASP A 381 -9.48 3.49 -20.67
CA ASP A 381 -10.00 2.59 -21.70
C ASP A 381 -11.51 2.80 -21.91
N TYR A 382 -12.27 3.04 -20.84
CA TYR A 382 -13.71 3.31 -20.91
C TYR A 382 -14.02 4.68 -21.55
N PHE A 383 -13.28 5.73 -21.21
CA PHE A 383 -13.44 7.04 -21.88
C PHE A 383 -13.15 6.96 -23.39
N LEU A 384 -12.19 6.12 -23.79
CA LEU A 384 -11.91 5.83 -25.21
C LEU A 384 -13.07 5.10 -25.93
N LYS A 385 -13.95 4.39 -25.21
CA LYS A 385 -15.19 3.83 -25.76
C LYS A 385 -16.31 4.88 -25.82
N CYS A 386 -16.43 5.68 -24.77
CA CYS A 386 -17.44 6.72 -24.64
C CYS A 386 -17.33 7.84 -25.68
N TRP A 387 -16.11 8.18 -26.13
CA TRP A 387 -15.90 9.24 -27.11
C TRP A 387 -16.03 8.76 -28.56
N ARG A 388 -16.97 9.36 -29.28
CA ARG A 388 -17.35 9.04 -30.66
C ARG A 388 -17.14 10.27 -31.55
N PRO A 389 -15.89 10.52 -32.00
CA PRO A 389 -15.51 11.78 -32.64
C PRO A 389 -16.13 12.03 -34.02
N LYS A 390 -16.43 10.96 -34.79
CA LYS A 390 -17.07 11.11 -36.11
C LYS A 390 -18.54 11.51 -35.97
N GLU A 391 -19.16 11.06 -34.89
CA GLU A 391 -20.56 11.27 -34.55
C GLU A 391 -20.76 12.53 -33.68
N GLN A 392 -19.67 13.15 -33.20
CA GLN A 392 -19.68 14.24 -32.20
C GLN A 392 -20.54 13.92 -30.97
N VAL A 393 -20.36 12.71 -30.44
CA VAL A 393 -21.09 12.16 -29.29
C VAL A 393 -20.10 11.76 -28.20
N TYR A 394 -20.36 12.16 -26.96
CA TYR A 394 -19.67 11.62 -25.79
C TYR A 394 -20.70 11.02 -24.82
N TYR A 395 -20.62 9.71 -24.57
CA TYR A 395 -21.43 9.06 -23.54
C TYR A 395 -20.87 9.40 -22.16
N ALA A 396 -21.65 10.14 -21.38
CA ALA A 396 -21.22 10.72 -20.10
C ALA A 396 -21.87 10.06 -18.88
N GLN A 397 -22.83 9.16 -19.07
CA GLN A 397 -23.41 8.36 -17.99
C GLN A 397 -23.94 7.01 -18.50
N VAL A 398 -23.81 5.95 -17.70
CA VAL A 398 -24.52 4.67 -17.93
C VAL A 398 -25.16 4.16 -16.64
N GLY A 399 -26.44 3.80 -16.72
CA GLY A 399 -27.33 3.60 -15.58
C GLY A 399 -28.18 4.84 -15.32
N ASN A 400 -29.42 4.64 -14.87
CA ASN A 400 -30.31 5.71 -14.40
C ASN A 400 -30.24 5.76 -12.88
N GLY A 401 -29.97 6.92 -12.29
CA GLY A 401 -29.74 7.03 -10.85
C GLY A 401 -30.91 6.51 -10.01
N GLY A 402 -32.15 6.90 -10.34
CA GLY A 402 -33.34 6.44 -9.61
C GLY A 402 -33.58 4.94 -9.70
N ALA A 403 -33.41 4.34 -10.88
CA ALA A 403 -33.60 2.91 -11.09
C ALA A 403 -32.48 2.05 -10.49
N ASP A 404 -31.23 2.54 -10.52
CA ASP A 404 -30.07 1.89 -9.90
C ASP A 404 -30.17 1.96 -8.37
N HIS A 405 -30.54 3.13 -7.83
CA HIS A 405 -30.59 3.34 -6.39
C HIS A 405 -31.76 2.60 -5.72
N ALA A 406 -32.85 2.32 -6.44
CA ALA A 406 -33.94 1.45 -6.01
C ALA A 406 -33.53 -0.04 -5.84
N PHE A 407 -32.41 -0.44 -6.43
CA PHE A 407 -31.82 -1.76 -6.25
C PHE A 407 -30.78 -1.77 -5.12
N TRP A 408 -30.79 -2.83 -4.31
CA TRP A 408 -29.68 -3.14 -3.40
C TRP A 408 -29.29 -4.61 -3.59
N GLY A 409 -28.06 -4.84 -4.05
CA GLY A 409 -27.57 -6.17 -4.40
C GLY A 409 -26.22 -6.09 -5.12
N ARG A 410 -25.68 -7.24 -5.53
CA ARG A 410 -24.40 -7.29 -6.25
C ARG A 410 -24.54 -6.71 -7.66
N PRO A 411 -23.49 -6.09 -8.23
CA PRO A 411 -23.55 -5.55 -9.59
C PRO A 411 -23.71 -6.65 -10.65
N GLU A 412 -23.24 -7.88 -10.38
CA GLU A 412 -23.45 -9.01 -11.30
C GLU A 412 -24.89 -9.56 -11.26
N ASP A 413 -25.69 -9.19 -10.25
CA ASP A 413 -27.09 -9.63 -10.08
C ASP A 413 -28.11 -8.57 -10.61
N MET A 414 -27.64 -7.51 -11.29
CA MET A 414 -28.49 -6.45 -11.85
C MET A 414 -29.34 -6.93 -13.05
N THR A 415 -30.64 -6.59 -13.04
CA THR A 415 -31.59 -6.92 -14.13
C THR A 415 -32.41 -5.73 -14.65
N MET A 416 -32.24 -4.53 -14.10
CA MET A 416 -32.93 -3.32 -14.56
C MET A 416 -32.34 -2.80 -15.88
N GLY A 417 -33.12 -1.98 -16.59
CA GLY A 417 -32.59 -1.25 -17.75
C GLY A 417 -31.52 -0.25 -17.32
N ARG A 418 -30.35 -0.30 -17.97
CA ARG A 418 -29.21 0.60 -17.73
C ARG A 418 -29.02 1.52 -18.94
N PRO A 419 -29.78 2.63 -19.05
CA PRO A 419 -29.69 3.53 -20.19
C PRO A 419 -28.31 4.21 -20.24
N ALA A 420 -27.83 4.50 -21.45
CA ALA A 420 -26.64 5.29 -21.68
C ALA A 420 -27.03 6.71 -22.11
N TYR A 421 -26.58 7.71 -21.37
CA TYR A 421 -26.82 9.12 -21.65
C TYR A 421 -25.57 9.78 -22.22
N LYS A 422 -25.76 10.82 -23.04
CA LYS A 422 -24.70 11.42 -23.86
C LYS A 422 -24.89 12.92 -24.04
N VAL A 423 -23.77 13.59 -24.21
CA VAL A 423 -23.69 14.96 -24.72
C VAL A 423 -23.38 14.95 -26.21
N THR A 424 -23.86 15.97 -26.91
CA THR A 424 -23.77 16.13 -28.37
C THR A 424 -23.55 17.59 -28.73
N ALA A 425 -23.26 17.90 -30.00
CA ALA A 425 -23.16 19.28 -30.47
C ALA A 425 -24.41 20.15 -30.18
N SER A 426 -25.61 19.55 -30.11
CA SER A 426 -26.88 20.25 -29.80
C SER A 426 -27.32 20.14 -28.34
N ARG A 427 -26.68 19.28 -27.55
CA ARG A 427 -26.86 19.14 -26.09
C ARG A 427 -25.48 19.00 -25.44
N PRO A 428 -24.72 20.10 -25.34
CA PRO A 428 -23.32 20.08 -24.92
C PRO A 428 -23.11 19.78 -23.43
N GLY A 429 -21.86 19.45 -23.09
CA GLY A 429 -21.35 19.31 -21.72
C GLY A 429 -19.84 19.48 -21.74
N SER A 430 -19.39 20.72 -21.66
CA SER A 430 -17.98 21.14 -21.72
C SER A 430 -17.20 20.79 -20.47
N ASP A 431 -17.89 20.76 -19.34
CA ASP A 431 -17.46 20.26 -18.03
C ASP A 431 -16.99 18.81 -18.17
N VAL A 432 -17.93 17.88 -18.37
CA VAL A 432 -17.65 16.44 -18.42
C VAL A 432 -16.72 16.07 -19.57
N SER A 433 -16.82 16.76 -20.71
CA SER A 433 -15.94 16.53 -21.87
C SER A 433 -14.54 17.11 -21.64
N GLY A 434 -14.44 18.27 -20.99
CA GLY A 434 -13.19 18.97 -20.70
C GLY A 434 -12.34 18.22 -19.68
N ILE A 435 -12.93 17.80 -18.55
CA ILE A 435 -12.21 17.00 -17.56
C ILE A 435 -11.86 15.59 -18.08
N THR A 436 -12.72 14.99 -18.93
CA THR A 436 -12.37 13.73 -19.60
C THR A 436 -11.18 13.92 -20.53
N ALA A 437 -11.13 15.02 -21.28
CA ALA A 437 -9.96 15.35 -22.11
C ALA A 437 -8.71 15.60 -21.25
N ALA A 438 -8.85 16.24 -20.08
CA ALA A 438 -7.77 16.40 -19.11
C ALA A 438 -7.25 15.06 -18.58
N ALA A 439 -8.14 14.14 -18.20
CA ALA A 439 -7.79 12.79 -17.74
C ALA A 439 -7.08 11.99 -18.84
N LEU A 440 -7.58 12.04 -20.08
CA LEU A 440 -6.94 11.41 -21.24
C LEU A 440 -5.56 12.03 -21.55
N ALA A 441 -5.39 13.35 -21.42
CA ALA A 441 -4.11 14.02 -21.62
C ALA A 441 -3.09 13.73 -20.51
N ALA A 442 -3.52 13.73 -19.24
CA ALA A 442 -2.70 13.33 -18.10
C ALA A 442 -2.29 11.85 -18.20
N GLY A 443 -3.24 10.97 -18.54
CA GLY A 443 -2.97 9.56 -18.85
C GLY A 443 -1.97 9.41 -20.00
N ALA A 444 -2.12 10.17 -21.09
CA ALA A 444 -1.16 10.16 -22.19
C ALA A 444 0.27 10.52 -21.73
N ARG A 445 0.43 11.54 -20.88
CA ARG A 445 1.72 11.87 -20.25
C ARG A 445 2.24 10.69 -19.40
N ALA A 446 1.40 10.13 -18.53
CA ALA A 446 1.77 9.09 -17.57
C ALA A 446 2.20 7.77 -18.23
N PHE A 447 1.53 7.37 -19.31
CA PHE A 447 1.85 6.17 -20.08
C PHE A 447 2.97 6.36 -21.11
N LYS A 448 3.42 7.59 -21.40
CA LYS A 448 4.36 7.89 -22.50
C LYS A 448 5.62 7.00 -22.55
N SER A 449 6.16 6.61 -21.40
CA SER A 449 7.31 5.72 -21.26
C SER A 449 6.97 4.25 -20.93
N LYS A 450 5.74 3.95 -20.52
CA LYS A 450 5.26 2.58 -20.21
C LYS A 450 4.65 1.90 -21.44
N ASP A 451 3.87 2.65 -22.22
CA ASP A 451 3.26 2.25 -23.49
C ASP A 451 3.04 3.52 -24.36
N SER A 452 3.95 3.76 -25.30
CA SER A 452 3.89 4.92 -26.20
C SER A 452 2.76 4.84 -27.23
N SER A 453 2.29 3.63 -27.56
CA SER A 453 1.17 3.42 -28.48
C SER A 453 -0.15 3.80 -27.81
N TYR A 454 -0.37 3.31 -26.59
CA TYR A 454 -1.53 3.67 -25.78
C TYR A 454 -1.52 5.16 -25.41
N SER A 455 -0.36 5.71 -25.02
CA SER A 455 -0.15 7.15 -24.84
C SER A 455 -0.60 7.98 -26.06
N SER A 456 -0.22 7.55 -27.28
CA SER A 456 -0.61 8.23 -28.52
C SER A 456 -2.13 8.14 -28.79
N LYS A 457 -2.74 6.99 -28.50
CA LYS A 457 -4.21 6.79 -28.59
C LYS A 457 -4.96 7.71 -27.63
N LEU A 458 -4.52 7.79 -26.38
CA LEU A 458 -5.08 8.69 -25.37
C LEU A 458 -4.96 10.15 -25.78
N LEU A 459 -3.79 10.59 -26.26
CA LEU A 459 -3.57 11.98 -26.67
C LEU A 459 -4.44 12.38 -27.88
N SER A 460 -4.64 11.48 -28.84
CA SER A 460 -5.52 11.72 -29.99
C SER A 460 -6.99 11.89 -29.57
N ALA A 461 -7.45 11.06 -28.62
CA ALA A 461 -8.78 11.20 -28.04
C ALA A 461 -8.91 12.50 -27.23
N ALA A 462 -7.94 12.82 -26.36
CA ALA A 462 -7.91 14.04 -25.57
C ALA A 462 -8.03 15.30 -26.43
N LYS A 463 -7.21 15.42 -27.48
CA LYS A 463 -7.24 16.55 -28.41
C LYS A 463 -8.62 16.73 -29.06
N SER A 464 -9.18 15.65 -29.60
CA SER A 464 -10.46 15.70 -30.32
C SER A 464 -11.66 15.95 -29.40
N LEU A 465 -11.67 15.36 -28.20
CA LEU A 465 -12.71 15.59 -27.20
C LEU A 465 -12.64 17.02 -26.63
N TYR A 466 -11.44 17.56 -26.39
CA TYR A 466 -11.28 18.96 -26.00
C TYR A 466 -11.77 19.93 -27.07
N SER A 467 -11.41 19.69 -28.34
CA SER A 467 -11.92 20.51 -29.45
C SER A 467 -13.45 20.49 -29.53
N PHE A 468 -14.09 19.36 -29.25
CA PHE A 468 -15.55 19.25 -29.13
C PHE A 468 -16.09 20.05 -27.93
N ALA A 469 -15.50 19.87 -26.74
CA ALA A 469 -15.87 20.56 -25.49
C ALA A 469 -15.78 22.09 -25.61
N LYS A 470 -14.75 22.60 -26.28
CA LYS A 470 -14.53 24.03 -26.53
C LYS A 470 -15.49 24.59 -27.59
N ALA A 471 -15.80 23.82 -28.63
CA ALA A 471 -16.65 24.27 -29.74
C ALA A 471 -18.14 24.29 -29.37
N HIS A 472 -18.60 23.34 -28.56
CA HIS A 472 -20.00 23.18 -28.16
C HIS A 472 -20.11 23.41 -26.65
N ARG A 473 -20.40 24.65 -26.25
CA ARG A 473 -20.38 25.06 -24.83
C ARG A 473 -21.68 24.80 -24.09
N GLY A 474 -21.60 24.23 -22.89
CA GLY A 474 -22.71 24.09 -21.95
C GLY A 474 -22.43 23.12 -20.80
N ILE A 475 -23.39 22.98 -19.90
CA ILE A 475 -23.31 22.18 -18.67
C ILE A 475 -23.93 20.79 -18.91
N TYR A 476 -23.20 19.70 -18.65
CA TYR A 476 -23.66 18.35 -19.02
C TYR A 476 -24.92 17.91 -18.26
N SER A 477 -25.15 18.40 -17.04
CA SER A 477 -26.33 18.06 -16.23
C SER A 477 -27.62 18.65 -16.80
N GLN A 478 -27.53 19.66 -17.69
CA GLN A 478 -28.66 20.17 -18.49
C GLN A 478 -28.91 19.29 -19.73
N ALA A 479 -27.84 18.74 -20.32
CA ALA A 479 -27.93 17.75 -21.39
C ALA A 479 -28.40 16.37 -20.89
N ILE A 480 -28.11 16.03 -19.64
CA ILE A 480 -28.44 14.77 -18.96
C ILE A 480 -29.10 15.11 -17.60
N PRO A 481 -30.41 15.41 -17.58
CA PRO A 481 -31.11 15.83 -16.37
C PRO A 481 -31.10 14.80 -15.23
N ASP A 482 -30.90 13.51 -15.54
CA ASP A 482 -30.73 12.47 -14.53
C ASP A 482 -29.51 12.72 -13.63
N ALA A 483 -28.42 13.22 -14.21
CA ALA A 483 -27.19 13.55 -13.48
C ALA A 483 -27.36 14.74 -12.53
N ALA A 484 -28.32 15.64 -12.79
CA ALA A 484 -28.47 16.89 -12.05
C ALA A 484 -28.85 16.69 -10.57
N SER A 485 -29.42 15.55 -10.20
CA SER A 485 -29.76 15.19 -8.81
C SER A 485 -28.63 14.47 -8.04
N TYR A 486 -27.49 14.20 -8.68
CA TYR A 486 -26.35 13.48 -8.09
C TYR A 486 -25.06 14.28 -8.25
N TYR A 487 -24.69 14.56 -9.50
CA TYR A 487 -23.48 15.27 -9.91
C TYR A 487 -23.86 16.49 -10.76
N GLY A 488 -24.71 17.35 -10.20
CA GLY A 488 -25.16 18.58 -10.83
C GLY A 488 -24.02 19.61 -10.94
N SER A 489 -23.46 19.73 -12.14
CA SER A 489 -22.37 20.66 -12.44
C SER A 489 -22.74 22.13 -12.22
N SER A 490 -21.83 22.91 -11.62
CA SER A 490 -21.98 24.35 -11.36
C SER A 490 -21.34 25.28 -12.40
N GLY A 491 -20.45 24.77 -13.25
CA GLY A 491 -19.68 25.52 -14.25
C GLY A 491 -19.09 24.63 -15.34
N TYR A 492 -18.24 25.18 -16.22
CA TYR A 492 -17.44 24.37 -17.14
C TYR A 492 -16.14 25.04 -17.61
N GLU A 493 -15.97 26.33 -17.35
CA GLU A 493 -14.80 27.09 -17.76
C GLU A 493 -13.52 26.54 -17.13
N ASP A 494 -13.56 26.10 -15.87
CA ASP A 494 -12.41 25.51 -15.18
C ASP A 494 -12.01 24.14 -15.71
N GLU A 495 -12.94 23.26 -16.10
CA GLU A 495 -12.62 22.03 -16.84
C GLU A 495 -12.04 22.32 -18.23
N LEU A 496 -12.51 23.38 -18.90
CA LEU A 496 -11.92 23.83 -20.16
C LEU A 496 -10.52 24.43 -19.96
N CYS A 497 -10.22 25.05 -18.82
CA CYS A 497 -8.85 25.43 -18.48
C CYS A 497 -7.98 24.21 -18.19
N VAL A 498 -8.41 23.31 -17.31
CA VAL A 498 -7.62 22.13 -16.89
C VAL A 498 -7.35 21.19 -18.08
N GLY A 499 -8.35 20.98 -18.94
CA GLY A 499 -8.18 20.23 -20.20
C GLY A 499 -7.16 20.87 -21.13
N ALA A 500 -7.18 22.19 -21.28
CA ALA A 500 -6.21 22.93 -22.08
C ALA A 500 -4.80 22.88 -21.47
N ALA A 501 -4.67 23.10 -20.17
CA ALA A 501 -3.38 23.08 -19.49
C ALA A 501 -2.70 21.70 -19.56
N GLN A 502 -3.47 20.60 -19.35
CA GLN A 502 -2.94 19.25 -19.54
C GLN A 502 -2.57 18.97 -21.00
N LEU A 503 -3.34 19.46 -21.98
CA LEU A 503 -2.99 19.33 -23.40
C LEU A 503 -1.73 20.11 -23.77
N TYR A 504 -1.53 21.32 -23.23
CA TYR A 504 -0.28 22.06 -23.37
C TYR A 504 0.90 21.25 -22.81
N LEU A 505 0.80 20.78 -21.56
CA LEU A 505 1.84 19.98 -20.90
C LEU A 505 2.12 18.64 -21.62
N ALA A 506 1.16 18.10 -22.37
CA ALA A 506 1.31 16.89 -23.17
C ALA A 506 1.93 17.14 -24.57
N THR A 507 1.86 18.35 -25.10
CA THR A 507 2.11 18.64 -26.54
C THR A 507 3.09 19.76 -26.83
N ASN A 508 3.29 20.69 -25.89
CA ASN A 508 3.96 21.97 -26.07
C ASN A 508 3.33 22.86 -27.18
N ASP A 509 2.05 22.66 -27.51
CA ASP A 509 1.32 23.48 -28.49
C ASP A 509 0.75 24.73 -27.80
N ALA A 510 1.27 25.89 -28.19
CA ALA A 510 0.95 27.17 -27.57
C ALA A 510 -0.54 27.54 -27.64
N SER A 511 -1.32 27.00 -28.60
CA SER A 511 -2.76 27.28 -28.66
C SER A 511 -3.49 26.79 -27.40
N TYR A 512 -3.06 25.67 -26.83
CA TYR A 512 -3.65 25.15 -25.59
C TYR A 512 -3.25 25.98 -24.37
N LEU A 513 -2.06 26.61 -24.35
CA LEU A 513 -1.72 27.55 -23.29
C LEU A 513 -2.55 28.84 -23.39
N SER A 514 -2.79 29.33 -24.62
CA SER A 514 -3.71 30.46 -24.85
C SER A 514 -5.14 30.13 -24.41
N ASP A 515 -5.63 28.92 -24.70
CA ASP A 515 -6.94 28.46 -24.27
C ASP A 515 -7.04 28.34 -22.74
N ALA A 516 -6.03 27.76 -22.08
CA ALA A 516 -5.99 27.66 -20.63
C ALA A 516 -6.06 29.04 -19.97
N LYS A 517 -5.28 30.01 -20.47
CA LYS A 517 -5.33 31.41 -20.01
C LYS A 517 -6.63 32.15 -20.37
N GLN A 518 -7.34 31.73 -21.41
CA GLN A 518 -8.65 32.29 -21.78
C GLN A 518 -9.77 31.83 -20.82
N PHE A 519 -9.71 30.59 -20.36
CA PHE A 519 -10.74 30.00 -19.49
C PHE A 519 -10.40 30.09 -17.99
N HIS A 520 -9.16 30.46 -17.63
CA HIS A 520 -8.77 30.75 -16.26
C HIS A 520 -9.62 31.87 -15.64
N SER A 521 -10.23 31.58 -14.49
CA SER A 521 -10.80 32.57 -13.59
C SER A 521 -9.96 32.62 -12.31
N GLY A 522 -9.27 33.73 -12.07
CA GLY A 522 -8.53 33.93 -10.82
C GLY A 522 -9.44 34.17 -9.61
N GLY A 523 -8.82 34.26 -8.43
CA GLY A 523 -9.49 34.30 -7.14
C GLY A 523 -9.59 32.91 -6.48
N THR A 524 -9.53 32.89 -5.16
CA THR A 524 -9.45 31.64 -4.38
C THR A 524 -10.76 30.81 -4.46
N PRO A 525 -10.73 29.58 -4.98
CA PRO A 525 -11.92 28.73 -5.07
C PRO A 525 -12.30 28.08 -3.73
N TRP A 526 -13.51 27.54 -3.66
CA TRP A 526 -14.07 26.99 -2.43
C TRP A 526 -13.41 25.65 -2.06
N ALA A 527 -13.20 24.77 -3.04
CA ALA A 527 -12.48 23.51 -2.87
C ALA A 527 -11.79 23.09 -4.18
N LEU A 528 -10.97 22.05 -4.11
CA LEU A 528 -10.76 21.15 -5.25
C LEU A 528 -11.77 20.02 -5.09
N SER A 529 -12.58 19.75 -6.12
CA SER A 529 -13.58 18.68 -6.10
C SER A 529 -13.78 18.07 -7.50
N TRP A 530 -14.85 17.30 -7.67
CA TRP A 530 -15.31 16.87 -8.99
C TRP A 530 -16.04 17.99 -9.78
N ASP A 531 -16.39 19.10 -9.11
CA ASP A 531 -17.21 20.22 -9.62
C ASP A 531 -16.46 21.57 -9.68
N ASP A 532 -15.41 21.75 -8.88
CA ASP A 532 -14.57 22.95 -8.87
C ASP A 532 -13.11 22.53 -9.12
N SER A 533 -12.64 22.87 -10.32
CA SER A 533 -11.32 22.55 -10.85
C SER A 533 -10.39 23.78 -10.91
N LYS A 534 -10.81 24.95 -10.42
CA LYS A 534 -10.07 26.23 -10.58
C LYS A 534 -8.67 26.19 -10.01
N ILE A 535 -8.50 25.65 -8.81
CA ILE A 535 -7.17 25.53 -8.18
C ILE A 535 -6.26 24.54 -8.92
N ALA A 536 -6.83 23.54 -9.61
CA ALA A 536 -6.05 22.68 -10.50
C ALA A 536 -5.61 23.45 -11.76
N CYS A 537 -6.47 24.32 -12.30
CA CYS A 537 -6.11 25.24 -13.40
C CYS A 537 -4.96 26.17 -12.99
N ASP A 538 -5.01 26.81 -11.81
CA ASP A 538 -3.92 27.65 -11.27
C ASP A 538 -2.59 26.89 -11.15
N LEU A 539 -2.61 25.72 -10.50
CA LEU A 539 -1.44 24.88 -10.31
C LEU A 539 -0.84 24.39 -11.64
N LEU A 540 -1.67 23.99 -12.60
CA LEU A 540 -1.21 23.53 -13.92
C LEU A 540 -0.67 24.69 -14.77
N LEU A 541 -1.27 25.89 -14.68
CA LEU A 541 -0.74 27.10 -15.30
C LEU A 541 0.58 27.53 -14.65
N TYR A 542 0.74 27.38 -13.34
CA TYR A 542 2.00 27.58 -12.65
C TYR A 542 3.05 26.54 -13.05
N GLU A 543 2.70 25.24 -13.15
CA GLU A 543 3.58 24.19 -13.69
C GLU A 543 4.07 24.55 -15.11
N ALA A 544 3.15 24.98 -15.98
CA ALA A 544 3.36 25.29 -17.37
C ALA A 544 4.19 26.56 -17.65
N THR A 545 4.15 27.56 -16.76
CA THR A 545 4.68 28.91 -17.04
C THR A 545 5.63 29.46 -15.98
N LYS A 546 5.55 28.97 -14.74
CA LYS A 546 6.17 29.57 -13.54
C LYS A 546 5.83 31.05 -13.31
N ASP A 547 4.76 31.54 -13.93
CA ASP A 547 4.27 32.90 -13.75
C ASP A 547 3.79 33.10 -12.30
N SER A 548 4.34 34.11 -11.62
CA SER A 548 4.05 34.38 -10.21
C SER A 548 2.61 34.85 -9.94
N SER A 549 1.85 35.25 -10.98
CA SER A 549 0.45 35.66 -10.83
C SER A 549 -0.43 34.56 -10.19
N TYR A 550 -0.23 33.29 -10.58
CA TYR A 550 -0.98 32.15 -10.04
C TYR A 550 -0.62 31.83 -8.58
N LYS A 551 0.57 32.21 -8.09
CA LYS A 551 1.01 31.87 -6.73
C LYS A 551 0.11 32.45 -5.64
N GLY A 552 -0.48 33.62 -5.88
CA GLY A 552 -1.34 34.30 -4.90
C GLY A 552 -2.57 33.46 -4.55
N ASP A 553 -3.29 33.01 -5.58
CA ASP A 553 -4.49 32.19 -5.40
C ASP A 553 -4.16 30.77 -4.89
N ILE A 554 -3.03 30.18 -5.30
CA ILE A 554 -2.56 28.90 -4.76
C ILE A 554 -2.22 29.00 -3.27
N ASP A 555 -1.47 30.02 -2.86
CA ASP A 555 -1.09 30.22 -1.45
C ASP A 555 -2.31 30.54 -0.59
N ALA A 556 -3.21 31.41 -1.07
CA ALA A 556 -4.46 31.72 -0.41
C ALA A 556 -5.38 30.49 -0.28
N PHE A 557 -5.45 29.64 -1.31
CA PHE A 557 -6.26 28.41 -1.27
C PHE A 557 -5.79 27.45 -0.19
N VAL A 558 -4.50 27.21 -0.03
CA VAL A 558 -4.03 26.32 1.04
C VAL A 558 -4.23 27.00 2.41
N ARG A 559 -3.92 28.29 2.53
CA ARG A 559 -4.05 29.03 3.80
C ARG A 559 -5.47 29.12 4.33
N GLN A 560 -6.51 29.15 3.49
CA GLN A 560 -7.89 29.07 4.02
C GLN A 560 -8.17 27.74 4.73
N TYR A 561 -7.53 26.63 4.32
CA TYR A 561 -7.66 25.31 4.96
C TYR A 561 -6.75 25.11 6.18
N MET A 562 -5.83 26.02 6.47
CA MET A 562 -4.92 25.91 7.62
C MET A 562 -5.53 26.50 8.91
N ASP A 563 -4.92 26.21 10.07
CA ASP A 563 -5.28 26.82 11.35
C ASP A 563 -5.26 28.36 11.25
N GLY A 564 -6.37 29.00 11.65
CA GLY A 564 -6.57 30.44 11.53
C GLY A 564 -7.08 30.92 10.16
N GLY A 565 -7.24 30.01 9.19
CA GLY A 565 -7.92 30.24 7.91
C GLY A 565 -9.45 30.32 8.04
N SER A 566 -10.14 30.41 6.91
CA SER A 566 -11.61 30.51 6.85
C SER A 566 -12.33 29.15 6.90
N VAL A 567 -11.63 28.04 6.72
CA VAL A 567 -12.18 26.68 6.90
C VAL A 567 -12.26 26.36 8.38
N ARG A 568 -13.45 25.95 8.83
CA ARG A 568 -13.67 25.46 10.18
C ARG A 568 -12.79 24.24 10.44
N HIS A 569 -12.08 24.24 11.55
CA HIS A 569 -11.43 23.03 12.06
C HIS A 569 -12.32 22.34 13.10
N THR A 570 -12.29 21.01 13.13
CA THR A 570 -12.83 20.23 14.25
C THR A 570 -11.91 20.34 15.48
N PRO A 571 -12.38 20.02 16.69
CA PRO A 571 -11.54 19.93 17.88
C PRO A 571 -10.23 19.12 17.71
N CYS A 572 -10.26 18.00 17.00
CA CYS A 572 -9.07 17.19 16.70
C CYS A 572 -8.30 17.63 15.43
N GLY A 573 -8.69 18.72 14.76
CA GLY A 573 -7.87 19.37 13.72
C GLY A 573 -8.14 18.97 12.27
N LEU A 574 -9.26 18.29 11.98
CA LEU A 574 -9.72 18.13 10.59
C LEU A 574 -10.21 19.48 10.04
N ALA A 575 -9.70 19.88 8.89
CA ALA A 575 -10.17 21.03 8.12
C ALA A 575 -11.52 20.68 7.46
N TRP A 576 -12.60 20.92 8.20
CA TRP A 576 -13.95 20.50 7.89
C TRP A 576 -14.63 21.52 6.98
N ARG A 577 -14.68 21.21 5.67
CA ARG A 577 -15.26 22.10 4.66
C ARG A 577 -16.79 22.01 4.56
N ASP A 578 -17.31 20.79 4.51
CA ASP A 578 -18.75 20.49 4.38
C ASP A 578 -19.05 19.12 5.01
N GLN A 579 -20.33 18.79 5.22
CA GLN A 579 -20.76 17.50 5.75
C GLN A 579 -20.63 16.34 4.74
N TRP A 580 -20.83 16.58 3.44
CA TRP A 580 -20.75 15.55 2.41
C TRP A 580 -19.28 15.34 2.02
N GLY A 581 -18.70 14.20 2.40
CA GLY A 581 -17.29 13.91 2.12
C GLY A 581 -16.35 14.91 2.80
N SER A 582 -16.48 15.09 4.12
CA SER A 582 -15.64 16.00 4.90
C SER A 582 -14.15 15.64 4.78
N LEU A 583 -13.83 14.34 4.79
CA LEU A 583 -12.47 13.83 4.61
C LEU A 583 -11.96 13.98 3.17
N ARG A 584 -12.83 13.83 2.16
CA ARG A 584 -12.49 14.10 0.74
C ARG A 584 -12.01 15.52 0.55
N TYR A 585 -12.69 16.51 1.13
CA TYR A 585 -12.27 17.91 1.00
C TYR A 585 -10.93 18.19 1.68
N ALA A 586 -10.70 17.63 2.87
CA ALA A 586 -9.42 17.74 3.57
C ALA A 586 -8.28 17.05 2.80
N ALA A 587 -8.53 15.87 2.22
CA ALA A 587 -7.58 15.13 1.40
C ALA A 587 -7.25 15.84 0.08
N ASN A 588 -8.25 16.44 -0.58
CA ASN A 588 -8.06 17.23 -1.79
C ASN A 588 -7.25 18.51 -1.50
N ALA A 589 -7.51 19.18 -0.36
CA ALA A 589 -6.70 20.31 0.10
C ALA A 589 -5.25 19.89 0.45
N ALA A 590 -5.07 18.73 1.08
CA ALA A 590 -3.75 18.16 1.35
C ALA A 590 -2.98 17.85 0.06
N PHE A 591 -3.63 17.29 -0.96
CA PHE A 591 -3.05 17.09 -2.29
C PHE A 591 -2.58 18.41 -2.90
N VAL A 592 -3.44 19.43 -2.95
CA VAL A 592 -3.09 20.78 -3.45
C VAL A 592 -1.90 21.37 -2.69
N ALA A 593 -1.88 21.26 -1.36
CA ALA A 593 -0.80 21.74 -0.52
C ALA A 593 0.54 21.06 -0.81
N LEU A 594 0.54 19.75 -1.09
CA LEU A 594 1.73 19.00 -1.47
C LEU A 594 2.22 19.36 -2.88
N VAL A 595 1.32 19.50 -3.85
CA VAL A 595 1.66 19.98 -5.21
C VAL A 595 2.27 21.38 -5.14
N ALA A 596 1.67 22.29 -4.37
CA ALA A 596 2.16 23.65 -4.17
C ALA A 596 3.54 23.67 -3.48
N ALA A 597 3.76 22.82 -2.47
CA ALA A 597 5.04 22.74 -1.75
C ALA A 597 6.18 22.21 -2.65
N ASP A 598 5.92 21.20 -3.46
CA ASP A 598 6.84 20.65 -4.47
C ASP A 598 7.23 21.72 -5.50
N ASP A 599 6.27 22.56 -5.89
CA ASP A 599 6.46 23.73 -6.75
C ASP A 599 7.04 24.99 -6.04
N GLY A 600 7.47 24.85 -4.77
CA GLY A 600 8.16 25.89 -4.00
C GLY A 600 7.24 26.99 -3.43
N ILE A 601 5.98 26.67 -3.14
CA ILE A 601 4.96 27.57 -2.57
C ILE A 601 4.58 27.06 -1.17
N GLY A 602 4.60 27.95 -0.16
CA GLY A 602 4.22 27.63 1.23
C GLY A 602 5.17 26.74 2.04
N GLY A 603 5.98 25.91 1.38
CA GLY A 603 7.07 25.12 1.98
C GLY A 603 6.61 24.17 3.09
N ASP A 604 7.40 24.07 4.17
CA ASP A 604 7.12 23.19 5.31
C ASP A 604 5.75 23.42 5.95
N SER A 605 5.20 24.63 5.87
CA SER A 605 3.87 24.92 6.43
C SER A 605 2.75 24.19 5.67
N PHE A 606 2.89 24.03 4.35
CA PHE A 606 1.93 23.31 3.51
C PHE A 606 2.11 21.79 3.63
N LYS A 607 3.36 21.31 3.67
CA LYS A 607 3.66 19.89 3.97
C LYS A 607 3.13 19.48 5.34
N SER A 608 3.28 20.32 6.36
CA SER A 608 2.79 20.07 7.73
C SER A 608 1.26 20.03 7.80
N PHE A 609 0.59 20.93 7.09
CA PHE A 609 -0.86 20.90 6.95
C PHE A 609 -1.33 19.61 6.26
N ALA A 610 -0.77 19.26 5.10
CA ALA A 610 -1.16 18.05 4.39
C ALA A 610 -0.93 16.79 5.23
N LEU A 611 0.23 16.71 5.90
CA LEU A 611 0.58 15.62 6.81
C LEU A 611 -0.44 15.48 7.96
N SER A 612 -0.90 16.59 8.56
CA SER A 612 -1.89 16.52 9.65
C SER A 612 -3.24 16.01 9.17
N GLN A 613 -3.70 16.39 7.97
CA GLN A 613 -4.98 15.95 7.42
C GLN A 613 -4.97 14.46 7.02
N ILE A 614 -3.90 13.98 6.39
CA ILE A 614 -3.76 12.56 6.07
C ILE A 614 -3.57 11.72 7.34
N ASN A 615 -2.82 12.21 8.33
CA ASN A 615 -2.69 11.50 9.61
C ASN A 615 -4.01 11.47 10.38
N TYR A 616 -4.84 12.53 10.32
CA TYR A 616 -6.21 12.50 10.87
C TYR A 616 -7.04 11.40 10.21
N ILE A 617 -6.96 11.24 8.89
CA ILE A 617 -7.63 10.16 8.16
C ILE A 617 -7.14 8.78 8.63
N LEU A 618 -5.83 8.60 8.87
CA LEU A 618 -5.26 7.29 9.20
C LEU A 618 -5.31 6.91 10.70
N GLY A 619 -5.54 7.86 11.61
CA GLY A 619 -5.76 7.55 13.03
C GLY A 619 -5.65 8.71 14.04
N ASP A 620 -5.15 9.88 13.64
CA ASP A 620 -4.94 11.05 14.52
C ASP A 620 -6.23 11.84 14.74
N ASN A 621 -7.25 11.14 15.24
CA ASN A 621 -8.60 11.63 15.43
C ASN A 621 -9.21 11.11 16.74
N LYS A 622 -10.37 11.67 17.11
CA LYS A 622 -11.12 11.37 18.34
C LYS A 622 -11.49 9.89 18.52
N GLN A 623 -11.56 9.12 17.44
CA GLN A 623 -11.88 7.70 17.48
C GLN A 623 -10.63 6.81 17.62
N HIS A 624 -9.42 7.35 17.45
CA HIS A 624 -8.16 6.60 17.29
C HIS A 624 -8.34 5.44 16.32
N MET A 625 -8.79 5.78 15.11
CA MET A 625 -9.33 4.86 14.11
C MET A 625 -8.99 5.35 12.70
N SER A 626 -8.59 4.46 11.80
CA SER A 626 -8.47 4.83 10.39
C SER A 626 -9.84 5.02 9.76
N PHE A 627 -10.05 6.10 9.01
CA PHE A 627 -11.20 6.28 8.12
C PHE A 627 -10.97 5.68 6.73
N GLU A 628 -9.75 5.25 6.40
CA GLU A 628 -9.47 4.32 5.31
C GLU A 628 -9.76 2.88 5.77
N ILE A 629 -10.67 2.20 5.08
CA ILE A 629 -11.13 0.85 5.45
C ILE A 629 -10.03 -0.19 5.22
N GLY A 630 -9.70 -0.95 6.27
CA GLY A 630 -8.65 -1.98 6.22
C GLY A 630 -7.23 -1.47 6.54
N PHE A 631 -7.05 -0.17 6.80
CA PHE A 631 -5.81 0.38 7.34
C PHE A 631 -5.84 0.44 8.87
N GLY A 632 -4.71 0.16 9.52
CA GLY A 632 -4.63 0.04 10.99
C GLY A 632 -5.41 -1.16 11.57
N SER A 633 -5.61 -1.16 12.89
CA SER A 633 -6.34 -2.22 13.62
C SER A 633 -7.84 -1.93 13.84
N LYS A 634 -8.28 -0.71 13.54
CA LYS A 634 -9.63 -0.20 13.78
C LYS A 634 -10.00 0.73 12.63
N TYR A 635 -11.14 0.45 11.99
CA TYR A 635 -11.65 1.19 10.83
C TYR A 635 -13.16 0.96 10.65
N PRO A 636 -13.87 1.76 9.84
CA PRO A 636 -15.27 1.56 9.49
C PRO A 636 -15.54 0.17 8.90
N THR A 637 -16.62 -0.47 9.36
CA THR A 637 -17.01 -1.82 8.95
C THR A 637 -18.34 -1.87 8.20
N LYS A 638 -19.09 -0.76 8.16
CA LYS A 638 -20.42 -0.69 7.53
C LYS A 638 -20.50 0.42 6.46
N PRO A 639 -19.58 0.51 5.48
CA PRO A 639 -19.69 1.52 4.43
C PRO A 639 -21.01 1.34 3.65
N HIS A 640 -21.59 2.46 3.23
CA HIS A 640 -22.76 2.51 2.37
C HIS A 640 -22.38 2.07 0.95
N HIS A 641 -22.21 0.76 0.76
CA HIS A 641 -21.73 0.19 -0.49
C HIS A 641 -22.36 -1.18 -0.75
N ARG A 642 -23.11 -1.27 -1.86
CA ARG A 642 -23.96 -2.42 -2.21
C ARG A 642 -23.18 -3.73 -2.26
N ALA A 643 -22.14 -3.80 -3.10
CA ALA A 643 -21.44 -5.05 -3.37
C ALA A 643 -20.73 -5.63 -2.14
N SER A 644 -20.16 -4.78 -1.28
CA SER A 644 -19.46 -5.25 -0.07
C SER A 644 -20.40 -5.62 1.08
N SER A 645 -21.61 -5.07 1.11
CA SER A 645 -22.67 -5.50 2.04
C SER A 645 -23.21 -6.91 1.74
N CYS A 646 -22.92 -7.47 0.55
CA CYS A 646 -23.44 -8.77 0.15
C CYS A 646 -22.64 -9.95 0.77
N PRO A 647 -23.32 -11.00 1.24
CA PRO A 647 -22.66 -12.23 1.67
C PRO A 647 -21.97 -12.96 0.51
N ASN A 648 -21.16 -13.97 0.80
CA ASN A 648 -20.57 -14.82 -0.23
C ASN A 648 -21.65 -15.57 -1.03
N ARG A 649 -21.44 -15.74 -2.35
CA ARG A 649 -22.29 -16.61 -3.18
C ARG A 649 -22.22 -18.06 -2.65
N PRO A 650 -23.32 -18.84 -2.73
CA PRO A 650 -24.56 -18.58 -3.47
C PRO A 650 -25.66 -17.85 -2.68
N ALA A 651 -25.39 -17.31 -1.49
CA ALA A 651 -26.42 -16.60 -0.73
C ALA A 651 -27.00 -15.39 -1.50
N SER A 652 -28.29 -15.12 -1.35
CA SER A 652 -28.94 -13.96 -1.95
C SER A 652 -28.37 -12.65 -1.39
N CYS A 653 -28.51 -11.56 -2.16
CA CYS A 653 -28.27 -10.21 -1.69
C CYS A 653 -29.43 -9.32 -2.16
N SER A 654 -29.98 -8.54 -1.23
CA SER A 654 -31.20 -7.75 -1.36
C SER A 654 -31.11 -6.55 -0.40
N TRP A 655 -32.19 -5.78 -0.26
CA TRP A 655 -32.37 -4.82 0.82
C TRP A 655 -32.24 -5.43 2.25
N ASP A 656 -32.27 -6.76 2.42
CA ASP A 656 -31.95 -7.40 3.71
C ASP A 656 -30.45 -7.27 4.06
N ALA A 657 -29.57 -7.24 3.06
CA ALA A 657 -28.14 -6.99 3.25
C ALA A 657 -27.88 -5.53 3.67
N PHE A 658 -28.62 -4.58 3.09
CA PHE A 658 -28.62 -3.18 3.54
C PHE A 658 -29.04 -3.06 5.01
N ASN A 659 -30.19 -3.64 5.36
CA ASN A 659 -30.78 -3.56 6.70
C ASN A 659 -30.07 -4.43 7.76
N SER A 660 -29.03 -5.19 7.38
CA SER A 660 -28.29 -6.04 8.32
C SER A 660 -27.55 -5.20 9.37
N GLY A 661 -27.79 -5.44 10.66
CA GLY A 661 -27.18 -4.63 11.73
C GLY A 661 -25.65 -4.78 11.89
N GLY A 662 -25.08 -5.84 11.31
CA GLY A 662 -23.65 -6.19 11.41
C GLY A 662 -22.74 -5.46 10.41
N PRO A 663 -21.42 -5.72 10.47
CA PRO A 663 -20.44 -5.37 9.45
C PRO A 663 -20.86 -5.78 8.04
N ASN A 664 -20.34 -5.09 7.02
CA ASN A 664 -20.36 -5.57 5.64
C ASN A 664 -19.59 -6.92 5.58
N PRO A 665 -20.16 -7.99 5.00
CA PRO A 665 -19.49 -9.30 4.91
C PRO A 665 -18.18 -9.27 4.11
N GLN A 666 -18.03 -8.33 3.17
CA GLN A 666 -16.79 -8.11 2.44
C GLN A 666 -16.08 -6.86 2.96
N LEU A 667 -14.77 -6.97 3.18
CA LEU A 667 -13.94 -5.82 3.50
C LEU A 667 -13.65 -5.00 2.24
N LEU A 668 -14.20 -3.78 2.17
CA LEU A 668 -13.96 -2.82 1.10
C LEU A 668 -12.63 -2.08 1.33
N LYS A 669 -11.52 -2.82 1.17
CA LYS A 669 -10.15 -2.31 1.39
C LYS A 669 -9.90 -1.01 0.65
N GLY A 670 -9.31 -0.03 1.33
CA GLY A 670 -8.86 1.25 0.77
C GLY A 670 -9.91 2.34 0.68
N ALA A 671 -11.20 2.04 0.85
CA ALA A 671 -12.23 3.07 0.70
C ALA A 671 -12.11 4.12 1.82
N LEU A 672 -12.02 5.39 1.44
CA LEU A 672 -12.15 6.53 2.35
C LEU A 672 -13.64 6.82 2.55
N VAL A 673 -14.12 6.73 3.78
CA VAL A 673 -15.51 7.09 4.11
C VAL A 673 -15.70 8.62 4.14
N GLY A 674 -16.94 9.08 3.99
CA GLY A 674 -17.28 10.51 4.04
C GLY A 674 -16.77 11.22 5.29
N GLY A 675 -16.87 10.58 6.46
CA GLY A 675 -16.16 10.95 7.69
C GLY A 675 -16.99 11.58 8.80
N PRO A 676 -16.34 12.22 9.79
CA PRO A 676 -17.01 12.80 10.95
C PRO A 676 -17.73 14.12 10.65
N ASP A 677 -18.64 14.50 11.56
CA ASP A 677 -19.17 15.86 11.61
C ASP A 677 -18.16 16.88 12.16
N GLY A 678 -18.50 18.17 12.07
CA GLY A 678 -17.63 19.29 12.47
C GLY A 678 -17.24 19.34 13.96
N SER A 679 -17.65 18.36 14.76
CA SER A 679 -17.32 18.18 16.18
C SER A 679 -16.66 16.81 16.46
N ASP A 680 -16.03 16.22 15.43
CA ASP A 680 -15.36 14.91 15.42
C ASP A 680 -16.27 13.73 15.76
N ASN A 681 -17.60 13.83 15.67
CA ASN A 681 -18.45 12.67 15.97
C ASN A 681 -18.69 11.83 14.72
N TYR A 682 -18.43 10.53 14.86
CA TYR A 682 -18.59 9.52 13.83
C TYR A 682 -19.28 8.29 14.40
N ALA A 683 -20.17 7.68 13.62
CA ALA A 683 -20.86 6.44 13.96
C ALA A 683 -20.88 5.53 12.72
N ASP A 684 -20.31 4.32 12.83
CA ASP A 684 -20.22 3.37 11.73
C ASP A 684 -21.60 2.76 11.42
N SER A 685 -22.29 3.33 10.43
CA SER A 685 -23.68 3.01 10.07
C SER A 685 -23.88 3.01 8.56
N ARG A 686 -24.31 1.87 7.99
CA ARG A 686 -24.62 1.75 6.55
C ARG A 686 -25.76 2.66 6.10
N ASN A 687 -26.63 3.07 7.03
CA ASN A 687 -27.76 3.95 6.75
C ASN A 687 -27.34 5.43 6.73
N ASP A 688 -26.16 5.77 7.27
CA ASP A 688 -25.62 7.14 7.27
C ASP A 688 -24.78 7.35 6.01
N TYR A 689 -25.43 7.62 4.89
CA TYR A 689 -24.78 7.94 3.62
C TYR A 689 -24.12 9.33 3.62
N VAL A 690 -24.12 10.09 4.73
CA VAL A 690 -23.25 11.27 4.89
C VAL A 690 -21.86 10.83 5.35
N LYS A 691 -21.81 10.02 6.42
CA LYS A 691 -20.57 9.65 7.11
C LYS A 691 -19.93 8.38 6.56
N ASN A 692 -20.72 7.44 6.06
CA ASN A 692 -20.29 6.11 5.61
C ASN A 692 -20.34 5.90 4.09
N GLU A 693 -20.70 6.92 3.31
CA GLU A 693 -20.53 6.89 1.85
C GLU A 693 -19.06 6.79 1.46
N VAL A 694 -18.80 6.16 0.31
CA VAL A 694 -17.50 5.93 -0.30
C VAL A 694 -17.64 6.17 -1.80
N THR A 695 -16.72 6.93 -2.42
CA THR A 695 -16.80 7.29 -3.85
C THR A 695 -15.43 7.28 -4.52
N CYS A 696 -15.41 7.17 -5.86
CA CYS A 696 -14.20 7.33 -6.65
C CYS A 696 -13.49 8.67 -6.41
N ASP A 697 -14.25 9.75 -6.19
CA ASP A 697 -13.68 11.09 -5.98
C ASP A 697 -13.18 11.31 -4.54
N TYR A 698 -13.74 10.60 -3.55
CA TYR A 698 -13.26 10.65 -2.16
C TYR A 698 -11.82 10.14 -2.06
N ASN A 699 -11.50 9.06 -2.77
CA ASN A 699 -10.16 8.47 -2.78
C ASN A 699 -9.12 9.22 -3.63
N ALA A 700 -9.52 10.11 -4.56
CA ALA A 700 -8.63 10.58 -5.62
C ALA A 700 -7.53 11.53 -5.11
N GLY A 701 -7.90 12.57 -4.37
CA GLY A 701 -6.95 13.46 -3.69
C GLY A 701 -6.22 12.74 -2.56
N PHE A 702 -6.89 11.84 -1.84
CA PHE A 702 -6.29 11.05 -0.75
C PHE A 702 -5.14 10.16 -1.25
N GLN A 703 -5.35 9.35 -2.29
CA GLN A 703 -4.31 8.51 -2.88
C GLN A 703 -3.14 9.35 -3.42
N SER A 704 -3.46 10.49 -4.05
CA SER A 704 -2.44 11.37 -4.60
C SER A 704 -1.62 12.08 -3.51
N ALA A 705 -2.26 12.50 -2.42
CA ALA A 705 -1.59 13.06 -1.24
C ALA A 705 -0.72 12.03 -0.52
N LEU A 706 -1.14 10.76 -0.40
CA LEU A 706 -0.31 9.67 0.10
C LEU A 706 0.98 9.53 -0.71
N ALA A 707 0.89 9.56 -2.05
CA ALA A 707 2.07 9.54 -2.91
C ALA A 707 2.98 10.75 -2.66
N GLY A 708 2.44 11.96 -2.48
CA GLY A 708 3.21 13.14 -2.11
C GLY A 708 3.91 13.02 -0.76
N LEU A 709 3.25 12.47 0.27
CA LEU A 709 3.88 12.24 1.58
C LEU A 709 5.02 11.21 1.50
N ILE A 710 4.85 10.14 0.72
CA ILE A 710 5.92 9.15 0.48
C ILE A 710 7.10 9.80 -0.26
N HIS A 711 6.83 10.66 -1.25
CA HIS A 711 7.87 11.40 -1.97
C HIS A 711 8.71 12.25 -0.99
N PHE A 712 8.08 13.14 -0.21
CA PHE A 712 8.78 13.97 0.77
C PHE A 712 9.45 13.16 1.89
N ALA A 713 8.87 12.02 2.30
CA ALA A 713 9.52 11.12 3.26
C ALA A 713 10.81 10.50 2.68
N SER A 714 10.76 10.04 1.42
CA SER A 714 11.90 9.42 0.74
C SER A 714 13.07 10.38 0.48
N THR A 715 12.77 11.69 0.34
CA THR A 715 13.75 12.76 0.17
C THR A 715 14.24 13.38 1.49
N ASN A 716 13.74 12.89 2.65
CA ASN A 716 13.96 13.45 3.99
C ASN A 716 13.51 14.91 4.13
N ASP A 717 12.49 15.32 3.38
CA ASP A 717 11.91 16.67 3.35
C ASP A 717 10.50 16.72 3.96
N LEU A 718 10.05 15.65 4.63
CA LEU A 718 8.78 15.63 5.36
C LEU A 718 8.96 16.24 6.77
N PRO A 719 8.16 17.26 7.16
CA PRO A 719 8.24 17.86 8.49
C PRO A 719 7.72 16.92 9.59
N ALA A 720 8.01 17.26 10.85
CA ALA A 720 7.51 16.51 11.99
C ALA A 720 5.97 16.57 12.09
N SER A 721 5.32 15.41 12.23
CA SER A 721 3.88 15.34 12.44
C SER A 721 3.46 16.05 13.72
N GLN A 722 2.48 16.94 13.62
CA GLN A 722 1.79 17.53 14.75
C GLN A 722 0.34 17.03 14.73
N SER A 723 -0.11 16.42 15.82
CA SER A 723 -1.49 15.97 15.98
C SER A 723 -2.13 16.64 17.19
N LYS A 724 -3.41 16.99 17.09
CA LYS A 724 -4.21 17.54 18.21
C LYS A 724 -4.88 16.44 19.03
N CYS A 725 -4.97 15.24 18.44
CA CYS A 725 -5.44 13.97 18.97
C CYS A 725 -4.54 12.84 18.42
#